data_AF-A0A5J4L1U9-F1
#
_entry.id   AF-A0A5J4L1U9-F1
#
_cell.length_a   1.000
_cell.length_b   1.000
_cell.length_c   1.000
_cell.angle_alpha   90.00
_cell.angle_beta   90.00
_cell.angle_gamma   90.00
#
_symmetry.space_group_name_H-M   'P 1'
#
loop_
_entity.id
_entity.type
_entity.pdbx_description
1 polymer ?
#
loop_
_entity_poly.entity_id
_entity_poly.type
_entity_poly.pdbx_seq_one_letter_code
_entity_poly.pdbx_strand_id
1 'polypeptide(L)'
;MGFLRDIKRDLEAVFECDPAARSTIEVFLTYPGFHAILIHRVSHVLWNLKIPVLPRLLSHIARFLTGIEIHPGAKIGAGFFIDHGMGVVIGETAEIGEDVLLYQGVTLGGTGKEKGKRHPTLGNHVVVGAGAKILGPIRIGNGVKIGANSVVLKSVPDHSVVVGVPGKIIKKKVMRIVQEGVEEALDHIRLPDPVEEEISELRDYIAILENRMDRLEGKGGSVKIFNTMTGKKEQFSPLVKGKVAMYACGVTVYDYCHIGHARSAVVFDVIRRYLKYKGFDVKYVRNFTDIDDKIIKRASEEGIPWDAVSRKYINEYYIDMDRLGVARADVEPKATDHIKEMIEVIKALIEKGYAYEVSEGDNKSVYFSVDKFPEYGKLSKKQQKELLSGARVDVDERKKSPVDFALWKASKEGEPWWDSPWGKGRPGWHIECTAMVIKHLGESIDIHGGGADLIFPHHENEIAQSEAYTGKPFAKYWVHNGFITIDKEKMSKSLGNFFTIREILDKYDAEVIRFFILSSHYRSPIEFSTEQLYDAEASLERYYSTVARCDDFLSYAPDTGKKIPVAELESVLEKFMDKFEDAMDDDFNTALAIGNIFELVREVNKFLDLKPSGQAANALIKKAMDMFKTVGEVLNLFNRTPAQWNIDLLRSKKIPLTESEIQDKIQQRTIARQNKDWAKADAIRKELDEKGIILEDKKDRTDWKVKVNE
;
A
#
# COMPACT_ATOMS: atom_id res chain seq x y z
N MET A 1 26.01 20.56 -43.79
CA MET A 1 27.04 20.56 -42.72
C MET A 1 26.96 19.34 -41.78
N GLY A 2 26.34 18.20 -42.15
CA GLY A 2 26.08 17.10 -41.20
C GLY A 2 26.91 15.82 -41.35
N PHE A 3 27.34 15.41 -42.54
CA PHE A 3 27.82 14.03 -42.80
C PHE A 3 28.92 13.52 -41.83
N LEU A 4 30.00 14.29 -41.63
CA LEU A 4 31.07 13.91 -40.69
C LEU A 4 30.64 14.00 -39.23
N ARG A 5 29.73 14.93 -38.91
CA ARG A 5 29.16 15.07 -37.57
C ARG A 5 28.26 13.88 -37.23
N ASP A 6 27.46 13.43 -38.18
CA ASP A 6 26.54 12.30 -37.98
C ASP A 6 27.33 11.00 -37.78
N ILE A 7 28.38 10.77 -38.57
CA ILE A 7 29.28 9.61 -38.39
C ILE A 7 29.97 9.66 -37.02
N LYS A 8 30.43 10.84 -36.60
CA LYS A 8 31.05 11.01 -35.28
C LYS A 8 30.06 10.68 -34.16
N ARG A 9 28.82 11.16 -34.27
CA ARG A 9 27.78 10.88 -33.27
C ARG A 9 27.36 9.40 -33.26
N ASP A 10 27.25 8.75 -34.42
CA ASP A 10 26.97 7.30 -34.48
C ASP A 10 28.08 6.49 -33.80
N LEU A 11 29.34 6.90 -34.00
CA LEU A 11 30.48 6.27 -33.34
C LEU A 11 30.43 6.47 -31.82
N GLU A 12 30.08 7.67 -31.35
CA GLU A 12 29.90 7.95 -29.91
C GLU A 12 28.76 7.09 -29.33
N ALA A 13 27.65 6.94 -30.06
CA ALA A 13 26.50 6.13 -29.64
C ALA A 13 26.87 4.65 -29.42
N VAL A 14 27.84 4.10 -30.16
CA VAL A 14 28.34 2.73 -29.93
C VAL A 14 28.92 2.60 -28.52
N PHE A 15 29.74 3.55 -28.07
CA PHE A 15 30.34 3.52 -26.73
C PHE A 15 29.33 3.79 -25.61
N GLU A 16 28.29 4.57 -25.89
CA GLU A 16 27.22 4.84 -24.93
C GLU A 16 26.32 3.63 -24.71
N CYS A 17 26.06 2.84 -25.76
CA CYS A 17 25.08 1.76 -25.74
C CYS A 17 25.69 0.37 -25.54
N ASP A 18 26.94 0.14 -25.98
CA ASP A 18 27.62 -1.14 -25.83
C ASP A 18 28.84 -1.04 -24.89
N PRO A 19 28.72 -1.52 -23.63
CA PRO A 19 29.83 -1.50 -22.69
C PRO A 19 31.01 -2.40 -23.11
N ALA A 20 30.84 -3.26 -24.12
CA ALA A 20 31.91 -4.09 -24.65
C ALA A 20 32.85 -3.35 -25.61
N ALA A 21 32.48 -2.16 -26.10
CA ALA A 21 33.31 -1.37 -27.03
C ALA A 21 34.54 -0.77 -26.34
N ARG A 22 35.75 -1.15 -26.76
CA ARG A 22 37.00 -0.74 -26.08
C ARG A 22 37.77 0.36 -26.80
N SER A 23 37.65 0.45 -28.13
CA SER A 23 38.38 1.46 -28.91
C SER A 23 37.72 1.82 -30.23
N THR A 24 37.99 3.02 -30.75
CA THR A 24 37.46 3.46 -32.06
C THR A 24 37.88 2.52 -33.19
N ILE A 25 39.12 2.03 -33.16
CA ILE A 25 39.66 1.13 -34.19
C ILE A 25 38.87 -0.19 -34.21
N GLU A 26 38.56 -0.73 -33.03
CA GLU A 26 37.74 -1.93 -32.89
C GLU A 26 36.34 -1.72 -33.50
N VAL A 27 35.68 -0.62 -33.18
CA VAL A 27 34.35 -0.30 -33.74
C VAL A 27 34.40 -0.19 -35.26
N PHE A 28 35.38 0.53 -35.80
CA PHE A 28 35.56 0.68 -37.24
C PHE A 28 35.87 -0.63 -37.97
N LEU A 29 36.49 -1.62 -37.33
CA LEU A 29 36.90 -2.87 -37.98
C LEU A 29 35.91 -4.02 -37.75
N THR A 30 35.17 -4.00 -36.65
CA THR A 30 34.48 -5.22 -36.17
C THR A 30 33.00 -5.06 -35.88
N TYR A 31 32.42 -3.84 -35.89
CA TYR A 31 31.01 -3.63 -35.55
C TYR A 31 30.12 -3.61 -36.81
N PRO A 32 29.35 -4.68 -37.10
CA PRO A 32 28.57 -4.78 -38.32
C PRO A 32 27.44 -3.75 -38.38
N GLY A 33 26.88 -3.39 -37.22
CA GLY A 33 25.89 -2.31 -37.07
C GLY A 33 26.43 -0.98 -37.58
N PHE A 34 27.61 -0.59 -37.09
CA PHE A 34 28.27 0.64 -37.51
C PHE A 34 28.65 0.64 -39.00
N HIS A 35 29.16 -0.48 -39.52
CA HIS A 35 29.46 -0.62 -40.96
C HIS A 35 28.22 -0.42 -41.84
N ALA A 36 27.08 -1.02 -41.45
CA ALA A 36 25.83 -0.88 -42.20
C ALA A 36 25.36 0.58 -42.24
N ILE A 37 25.48 1.30 -41.13
CA ILE A 37 25.11 2.72 -41.03
C ILE A 37 26.04 3.59 -41.87
N LEU A 38 27.36 3.36 -41.79
CA LEU A 38 28.35 4.12 -42.56
C LEU A 38 28.12 3.96 -44.07
N ILE A 39 27.92 2.73 -44.54
CA ILE A 39 27.61 2.46 -45.96
C ILE A 39 26.26 3.06 -46.34
N HIS A 40 25.25 3.00 -45.46
CA HIS A 40 23.97 3.64 -45.70
C HIS A 40 24.10 5.14 -45.86
N ARG A 41 24.85 5.86 -45.01
CA ARG A 41 25.04 7.31 -45.13
C ARG A 41 25.62 7.69 -46.48
N VAL A 42 26.64 6.95 -46.95
CA VAL A 42 27.20 7.16 -48.31
C VAL A 42 26.15 6.87 -49.38
N SER A 43 25.44 5.74 -49.25
CA SER A 43 24.40 5.33 -50.20
C SER A 43 23.25 6.35 -50.26
N HIS A 44 22.86 6.93 -49.13
CA HIS A 44 21.80 7.93 -49.02
C HIS A 44 22.18 9.24 -49.72
N VAL A 45 23.44 9.68 -49.59
CA VAL A 45 23.96 10.83 -50.35
C VAL A 45 23.88 10.56 -51.85
N LEU A 46 24.35 9.40 -52.31
CA LEU A 46 24.30 9.02 -53.73
C LEU A 46 22.85 8.89 -54.24
N TRP A 47 21.95 8.39 -53.40
CA TRP A 47 20.51 8.30 -53.68
C TRP A 47 19.88 9.69 -53.87
N ASN A 48 20.20 10.65 -53.01
CA ASN A 48 19.73 12.02 -53.11
C ASN A 48 20.32 12.77 -54.33
N LEU A 49 21.53 12.40 -54.76
CA LEU A 49 22.13 12.84 -56.03
C LEU A 49 21.50 12.19 -57.27
N LYS A 50 20.48 11.33 -57.09
CA LYS A 50 19.78 10.60 -58.16
C LYS A 50 20.70 9.73 -59.01
N ILE A 51 21.79 9.23 -58.43
CA ILE A 51 22.69 8.31 -59.13
C ILE A 51 21.95 6.97 -59.30
N PRO A 52 21.80 6.47 -60.53
CA PRO A 52 21.06 5.25 -60.79
C PRO A 52 21.84 4.03 -60.28
N VAL A 53 21.11 3.03 -59.75
CA VAL A 53 21.60 1.68 -59.39
C VAL A 53 22.63 1.60 -58.24
N LEU A 54 23.66 2.46 -58.25
CA LEU A 54 24.79 2.40 -57.32
C LEU A 54 24.40 2.45 -55.84
N PRO A 55 23.49 3.34 -55.38
CA PRO A 55 23.05 3.33 -53.97
C PRO A 55 22.43 2.00 -53.56
N ARG A 56 21.64 1.39 -54.46
CA ARG A 56 20.95 0.13 -54.19
C ARG A 56 21.93 -1.03 -54.17
N LEU A 57 22.93 -1.01 -55.05
CA LEU A 57 24.03 -1.98 -55.03
C LEU A 57 24.82 -1.91 -53.72
N LEU A 58 25.19 -0.71 -53.25
CA LEU A 58 25.89 -0.53 -51.98
C LEU A 58 25.07 -1.01 -50.78
N SER A 59 23.76 -0.75 -50.77
CA SER A 59 22.83 -1.30 -49.76
C SER A 59 22.81 -2.83 -49.76
N HIS A 60 22.84 -3.48 -50.94
CA HIS A 60 22.93 -4.94 -51.03
C HIS A 60 24.28 -5.51 -50.58
N ILE A 61 25.38 -4.80 -50.86
CA ILE A 61 26.71 -5.16 -50.35
C ILE A 61 26.73 -5.07 -48.83
N ALA A 62 26.23 -3.97 -48.25
CA ALA A 62 26.10 -3.82 -46.81
C ALA A 62 25.30 -4.97 -46.20
N ARG A 63 24.13 -5.29 -46.77
CA ARG A 63 23.31 -6.43 -46.33
C ARG A 63 24.06 -7.76 -46.36
N PHE A 64 24.83 -8.02 -47.41
CA PHE A 64 25.62 -9.26 -47.52
C PHE A 64 26.71 -9.34 -46.46
N LEU A 65 27.37 -8.22 -46.15
CA LEU A 65 28.46 -8.16 -45.18
C LEU A 65 27.99 -8.18 -43.73
N THR A 66 26.86 -7.54 -43.42
CA THR A 66 26.43 -7.28 -42.03
C THR A 66 25.14 -7.99 -41.62
N GLY A 67 24.36 -8.50 -42.58
CA GLY A 67 23.03 -9.05 -42.33
C GLY A 67 21.94 -8.00 -42.07
N ILE A 68 22.26 -6.71 -42.22
CA ILE A 68 21.34 -5.58 -41.99
C ILE A 68 20.92 -5.00 -43.35
N GLU A 69 19.62 -4.97 -43.65
CA GLU A 69 19.08 -4.34 -44.86
C GLU A 69 18.56 -2.93 -44.55
N ILE A 70 19.29 -1.91 -45.02
CA ILE A 70 18.84 -0.51 -44.96
C ILE A 70 18.65 0.01 -46.39
N HIS A 71 17.42 0.38 -46.74
CA HIS A 71 17.16 0.96 -48.06
C HIS A 71 17.83 2.35 -48.18
N PRO A 72 18.49 2.69 -49.31
CA PRO A 72 19.18 3.97 -49.48
C PRO A 72 18.28 5.20 -49.30
N GLY A 73 16.99 5.09 -49.65
CA GLY A 73 16.01 6.15 -49.48
C GLY A 73 15.55 6.43 -48.04
N ALA A 74 15.84 5.55 -47.07
CA ALA A 74 15.48 5.77 -45.67
C ALA A 74 16.22 7.01 -45.14
N LYS A 75 15.56 7.80 -44.29
CA LYS A 75 16.21 8.95 -43.64
C LYS A 75 16.53 8.59 -42.20
N ILE A 76 17.79 8.75 -41.81
CA ILE A 76 18.28 8.36 -40.49
C ILE A 76 19.02 9.53 -39.86
N GLY A 77 18.57 9.94 -38.65
CA GLY A 77 19.20 10.95 -37.82
C GLY A 77 20.59 10.54 -37.33
N ALA A 78 21.26 11.43 -36.59
CA ALA A 78 22.54 11.15 -35.97
C ALA A 78 22.38 10.30 -34.69
N GLY A 79 23.39 9.51 -34.33
CA GLY A 79 23.37 8.69 -33.11
C GLY A 79 22.56 7.41 -33.25
N PHE A 80 22.37 6.95 -34.48
CA PHE A 80 21.66 5.70 -34.72
C PHE A 80 22.56 4.52 -34.38
N PHE A 81 22.10 3.62 -33.52
CA PHE A 81 22.85 2.44 -33.12
C PHE A 81 22.05 1.16 -33.40
N ILE A 82 22.72 0.16 -33.97
CA ILE A 82 22.14 -1.15 -34.22
C ILE A 82 22.98 -2.18 -33.47
N ASP A 83 22.42 -2.70 -32.38
CA ASP A 83 23.04 -3.72 -31.57
C ASP A 83 22.68 -5.12 -32.08
N HIS A 84 23.67 -6.00 -32.20
CA HIS A 84 23.54 -7.36 -32.73
C HIS A 84 22.74 -7.48 -34.04
N GLY A 85 22.80 -6.47 -34.94
CA GLY A 85 21.81 -6.19 -36.00
C GLY A 85 21.40 -7.24 -37.05
N MET A 86 21.79 -8.51 -36.92
CA MET A 86 21.37 -9.58 -37.83
C MET A 86 19.86 -9.59 -38.05
N GLY A 87 19.43 -9.56 -39.31
CA GLY A 87 18.02 -9.62 -39.70
C GLY A 87 17.25 -8.31 -39.52
N VAL A 88 17.91 -7.19 -39.25
CA VAL A 88 17.25 -5.87 -39.25
C VAL A 88 16.89 -5.46 -40.68
N VAL A 89 15.65 -5.00 -40.87
CA VAL A 89 15.12 -4.56 -42.17
C VAL A 89 14.48 -3.18 -42.06
N ILE A 90 15.04 -2.21 -42.77
CA ILE A 90 14.60 -0.80 -42.81
C ILE A 90 14.20 -0.44 -44.24
N GLY A 91 12.91 -0.17 -44.44
CA GLY A 91 12.36 0.09 -45.76
C GLY A 91 12.54 1.52 -46.29
N GLU A 92 12.28 1.69 -47.58
CA GLU A 92 12.60 2.90 -48.37
C GLU A 92 12.15 4.23 -47.78
N THR A 93 10.93 4.30 -47.25
CA THR A 93 10.34 5.55 -46.75
C THR A 93 10.38 5.64 -45.23
N ALA A 94 11.19 4.81 -44.58
CA ALA A 94 11.36 4.86 -43.13
C ALA A 94 12.07 6.17 -42.76
N GLU A 95 11.64 6.78 -41.67
CA GLU A 95 12.28 7.97 -41.11
C GLU A 95 12.61 7.67 -39.66
N ILE A 96 13.87 7.83 -39.28
CA ILE A 96 14.39 7.52 -37.96
C ILE A 96 15.01 8.80 -37.40
N GLY A 97 14.57 9.19 -36.20
CA GLY A 97 15.07 10.36 -35.47
C GLY A 97 16.50 10.18 -34.96
N GLU A 98 16.88 11.06 -34.03
CA GLU A 98 18.21 11.05 -33.39
C GLU A 98 18.26 10.07 -32.21
N ASP A 99 19.44 9.49 -31.97
CA ASP A 99 19.73 8.63 -30.81
C ASP A 99 18.78 7.42 -30.68
N VAL A 100 18.54 6.73 -31.80
CA VAL A 100 17.65 5.55 -31.86
C VAL A 100 18.46 4.27 -31.79
N LEU A 101 18.00 3.31 -30.97
CA LEU A 101 18.60 1.99 -30.81
C LEU A 101 17.68 0.90 -31.36
N LEU A 102 18.19 0.09 -32.30
CA LEU A 102 17.52 -1.14 -32.76
C LEU A 102 18.33 -2.38 -32.39
N TYR A 103 17.63 -3.41 -31.92
CA TYR A 103 18.21 -4.75 -31.73
C TYR A 103 18.01 -5.64 -32.96
N GLN A 104 18.55 -6.86 -32.91
CA GLN A 104 18.45 -7.87 -33.96
C GLN A 104 17.00 -8.17 -34.39
N GLY A 105 16.80 -8.51 -35.67
CA GLY A 105 15.50 -8.96 -36.20
C GLY A 105 14.39 -7.90 -36.23
N VAL A 106 14.70 -6.62 -36.00
CA VAL A 106 13.73 -5.53 -36.07
C VAL A 106 13.32 -5.26 -37.52
N THR A 107 12.02 -5.11 -37.76
CA THR A 107 11.48 -4.79 -39.09
C THR A 107 10.71 -3.46 -39.07
N LEU A 108 11.19 -2.47 -39.81
CA LEU A 108 10.48 -1.23 -40.14
C LEU A 108 9.83 -1.39 -41.52
N GLY A 109 8.68 -2.04 -41.54
CA GLY A 109 8.02 -2.56 -42.74
C GLY A 109 6.92 -1.65 -43.28
N GLY A 110 6.69 -1.75 -44.59
CA GLY A 110 5.60 -1.04 -45.26
C GLY A 110 4.31 -1.85 -45.27
N THR A 111 3.15 -1.19 -45.23
CA THR A 111 1.85 -1.83 -45.51
C THR A 111 1.33 -1.38 -46.89
N GLY A 112 0.69 -2.28 -47.63
CA GLY A 112 0.08 -1.98 -48.94
C GLY A 112 1.03 -1.99 -50.15
N LYS A 113 0.45 -1.78 -51.35
CA LYS A 113 1.17 -1.73 -52.66
C LYS A 113 1.25 -0.32 -53.27
N GLU A 114 0.78 0.69 -52.56
CA GLU A 114 0.70 2.07 -53.05
C GLU A 114 2.06 2.76 -53.09
N LYS A 115 2.22 3.71 -54.01
CA LYS A 115 3.44 4.52 -54.13
C LYS A 115 3.31 5.74 -53.21
N GLY A 116 4.12 5.80 -52.15
CA GLY A 116 4.09 6.90 -51.16
C GLY A 116 4.74 6.51 -49.82
N LYS A 117 4.57 7.34 -48.78
CA LYS A 117 5.00 7.03 -47.41
C LYS A 117 4.26 5.78 -46.92
N ARG A 118 4.99 4.69 -46.69
CA ARG A 118 4.41 3.40 -46.30
C ARG A 118 5.07 2.75 -45.08
N HIS A 119 6.28 3.17 -44.74
CA HIS A 119 7.06 2.68 -43.59
C HIS A 119 6.95 3.67 -42.42
N PRO A 120 7.28 3.25 -41.18
CA PRO A 120 7.07 4.07 -40.00
C PRO A 120 8.03 5.29 -39.92
N THR A 121 7.65 6.23 -39.06
CA THR A 121 8.50 7.34 -38.60
C THR A 121 8.78 7.17 -37.11
N LEU A 122 10.04 6.99 -36.74
CA LEU A 122 10.50 6.93 -35.35
C LEU A 122 10.99 8.32 -34.91
N GLY A 123 10.54 8.77 -33.74
CA GLY A 123 11.05 9.97 -33.07
C GLY A 123 12.46 9.77 -32.51
N ASN A 124 12.89 10.71 -31.67
CA ASN A 124 14.21 10.69 -31.04
C ASN A 124 14.23 9.78 -29.79
N HIS A 125 15.39 9.26 -29.42
CA HIS A 125 15.57 8.42 -28.21
C HIS A 125 14.65 7.19 -28.16
N VAL A 126 14.38 6.59 -29.31
CA VAL A 126 13.53 5.40 -29.41
C VAL A 126 14.38 4.15 -29.27
N VAL A 127 13.92 3.19 -28.46
CA VAL A 127 14.54 1.86 -28.33
C VAL A 127 13.59 0.80 -28.85
N VAL A 128 14.05 -0.05 -29.77
CA VAL A 128 13.25 -1.12 -30.35
C VAL A 128 13.90 -2.47 -30.08
N GLY A 129 13.27 -3.24 -29.20
CA GLY A 129 13.72 -4.56 -28.76
C GLY A 129 13.74 -5.61 -29.88
N ALA A 130 14.51 -6.67 -29.63
CA ALA A 130 14.79 -7.71 -30.61
C ALA A 130 13.52 -8.33 -31.21
N GLY A 131 13.49 -8.52 -32.53
CA GLY A 131 12.40 -9.17 -33.25
C GLY A 131 11.10 -8.37 -33.41
N ALA A 132 11.05 -7.12 -32.95
CA ALA A 132 9.88 -6.26 -33.06
C ALA A 132 9.59 -5.84 -34.52
N LYS A 133 8.30 -5.69 -34.84
CA LYS A 133 7.81 -5.36 -36.20
C LYS A 133 6.95 -4.12 -36.12
N ILE A 134 7.41 -3.04 -36.72
CA ILE A 134 6.69 -1.75 -36.80
C ILE A 134 6.26 -1.58 -38.24
N LEU A 135 4.96 -1.67 -38.49
CA LEU A 135 4.43 -1.82 -39.84
C LEU A 135 3.48 -0.67 -40.20
N GLY A 136 3.71 -0.08 -41.38
CA GLY A 136 2.84 0.94 -41.96
C GLY A 136 3.33 2.38 -41.72
N PRO A 137 2.64 3.38 -42.29
CA PRO A 137 2.98 4.79 -42.16
C PRO A 137 2.55 5.37 -40.81
N ILE A 138 3.00 4.75 -39.72
CA ILE A 138 2.69 5.13 -38.35
C ILE A 138 3.82 5.93 -37.72
N ARG A 139 3.50 6.77 -36.74
CA ARG A 139 4.48 7.58 -35.99
C ARG A 139 4.73 6.97 -34.62
N ILE A 140 5.99 6.73 -34.30
CA ILE A 140 6.47 6.40 -32.95
C ILE A 140 7.03 7.68 -32.34
N GLY A 141 6.51 8.07 -31.18
CA GLY A 141 6.91 9.28 -30.47
C GLY A 141 8.34 9.26 -29.94
N ASN A 142 8.78 10.37 -29.37
CA ASN A 142 10.10 10.50 -28.75
C ASN A 142 10.18 9.70 -27.44
N GLY A 143 11.35 9.14 -27.11
CA GLY A 143 11.56 8.43 -25.84
C GLY A 143 10.73 7.14 -25.70
N VAL A 144 10.27 6.56 -26.81
CA VAL A 144 9.44 5.35 -26.81
C VAL A 144 10.30 4.10 -26.73
N LYS A 145 9.89 3.13 -25.91
CA LYS A 145 10.53 1.82 -25.80
C LYS A 145 9.57 0.74 -26.29
N ILE A 146 9.96 0.00 -27.33
CA ILE A 146 9.18 -1.12 -27.88
C ILE A 146 9.82 -2.42 -27.41
N GLY A 147 9.05 -3.26 -26.70
CA GLY A 147 9.51 -4.54 -26.20
C GLY A 147 9.80 -5.55 -27.30
N ALA A 148 10.63 -6.54 -26.99
CA ALA A 148 10.99 -7.61 -27.91
C ALA A 148 9.75 -8.32 -28.50
N ASN A 149 9.85 -8.73 -29.76
CA ASN A 149 8.81 -9.44 -30.54
C ASN A 149 7.47 -8.70 -30.72
N SER A 150 7.35 -7.46 -30.28
CA SER A 150 6.10 -6.71 -30.38
C SER A 150 5.73 -6.38 -31.83
N VAL A 151 4.43 -6.35 -32.15
CA VAL A 151 3.92 -5.97 -33.48
C VAL A 151 3.15 -4.66 -33.39
N VAL A 152 3.78 -3.55 -33.76
CA VAL A 152 3.22 -2.21 -33.64
C VAL A 152 2.56 -1.81 -34.97
N LEU A 153 1.24 -1.66 -34.94
CA LEU A 153 0.39 -1.34 -36.10
C LEU A 153 -0.27 0.04 -36.02
N LYS A 154 -0.09 0.76 -34.91
CA LYS A 154 -0.70 2.07 -34.64
C LYS A 154 0.36 3.04 -34.12
N SER A 155 0.14 4.34 -34.36
CA SER A 155 1.02 5.39 -33.84
C SER A 155 1.09 5.36 -32.32
N VAL A 156 2.27 5.67 -31.76
CA VAL A 156 2.59 5.60 -30.34
C VAL A 156 2.98 7.01 -29.85
N PRO A 157 2.40 7.53 -28.77
CA PRO A 157 2.75 8.84 -28.24
C PRO A 157 4.10 8.83 -27.51
N ASP A 158 4.69 10.01 -27.33
CA ASP A 158 5.98 10.21 -26.67
C ASP A 158 6.02 9.57 -25.26
N HIS A 159 7.22 9.16 -24.85
CA HIS A 159 7.55 8.56 -23.54
C HIS A 159 6.62 7.40 -23.17
N SER A 160 6.46 6.45 -24.08
CA SER A 160 5.56 5.30 -23.91
C SER A 160 6.32 3.98 -24.05
N VAL A 161 5.82 2.94 -23.39
CA VAL A 161 6.31 1.56 -23.55
C VAL A 161 5.25 0.75 -24.28
N VAL A 162 5.67 -0.03 -25.28
CA VAL A 162 4.76 -0.87 -26.08
C VAL A 162 5.22 -2.31 -26.05
N VAL A 163 4.32 -3.24 -25.71
CA VAL A 163 4.60 -4.69 -25.68
C VAL A 163 3.46 -5.48 -26.32
N GLY A 164 3.77 -6.66 -26.85
CA GLY A 164 2.77 -7.66 -27.28
C GLY A 164 2.46 -7.69 -28.79
N VAL A 165 1.59 -8.61 -29.18
CA VAL A 165 1.16 -8.87 -30.56
C VAL A 165 -0.38 -9.00 -30.61
N PRO A 166 -1.12 -7.98 -31.09
CA PRO A 166 -0.65 -6.66 -31.49
C PRO A 166 -0.16 -5.84 -30.28
N GLY A 167 0.80 -4.94 -30.51
CA GLY A 167 1.42 -4.13 -29.48
C GLY A 167 0.44 -3.17 -28.80
N LYS A 168 0.39 -3.20 -27.46
CA LYS A 168 -0.41 -2.32 -26.62
C LYS A 168 0.50 -1.38 -25.83
N ILE A 169 0.04 -0.15 -25.60
CA ILE A 169 0.74 0.83 -24.77
C ILE A 169 0.48 0.49 -23.31
N ILE A 170 1.54 0.22 -22.56
CA ILE A 170 1.50 0.00 -21.11
C ILE A 170 2.02 1.27 -20.43
N LYS A 171 1.17 1.97 -19.66
CA LYS A 171 1.61 3.06 -18.78
C LYS A 171 1.10 2.86 -17.35
N LYS A 172 2.05 2.67 -16.43
CA LYS A 172 2.14 3.37 -15.14
C LYS A 172 3.61 3.75 -14.92
N LYS A 173 3.87 5.03 -14.62
CA LYS A 173 5.21 5.56 -14.31
C LYS A 173 5.80 4.79 -13.12
N VAL A 174 6.97 4.18 -13.27
CA VAL A 174 7.79 3.68 -12.16
C VAL A 174 9.04 4.55 -12.09
N MET A 175 9.16 5.33 -11.02
CA MET A 175 10.28 6.22 -10.75
C MET A 175 11.21 5.56 -9.72
N ARG A 176 12.51 5.49 -9.98
CA ARG A 176 13.51 5.01 -9.01
C ARG A 176 14.45 6.16 -8.65
N ILE A 177 14.67 6.37 -7.36
CA ILE A 177 15.60 7.40 -6.86
C ILE A 177 17.02 6.82 -6.89
N VAL A 178 17.93 7.51 -7.56
CA VAL A 178 19.38 7.26 -7.58
C VAL A 178 20.11 8.53 -7.12
N GLN A 179 21.41 8.43 -6.84
CA GLN A 179 22.20 9.50 -6.19
C GLN A 179 22.18 10.86 -6.93
N GLU A 180 21.90 10.89 -8.23
CA GLU A 180 21.86 12.11 -9.04
C GLU A 180 20.43 12.59 -9.41
N GLY A 181 19.39 11.95 -8.88
CA GLY A 181 18.00 12.35 -9.10
C GLY A 181 17.04 11.18 -9.33
N VAL A 182 15.95 11.44 -10.04
CA VAL A 182 14.93 10.44 -10.34
C VAL A 182 15.16 9.89 -11.74
N GLU A 183 15.47 8.59 -11.84
CA GLU A 183 15.66 7.91 -13.12
C GLU A 183 14.50 6.93 -13.41
N GLU A 184 14.11 6.86 -14.68
CA GLU A 184 13.06 5.96 -15.16
C GLU A 184 13.63 4.55 -15.38
N ALA A 185 13.57 3.72 -14.34
CA ALA A 185 14.04 2.34 -14.39
C ALA A 185 12.95 1.38 -14.88
N LEU A 186 13.24 0.63 -15.95
CA LEU A 186 12.48 -0.57 -16.34
C LEU A 186 13.14 -1.80 -15.69
N ASP A 187 12.35 -2.61 -15.00
CA ASP A 187 12.77 -3.95 -14.58
C ASP A 187 12.55 -4.92 -15.75
N HIS A 188 13.65 -5.33 -16.40
CA HIS A 188 13.61 -6.28 -17.52
C HIS A 188 13.11 -7.68 -17.15
N ILE A 189 12.91 -7.96 -15.85
CA ILE A 189 12.49 -9.25 -15.32
C ILE A 189 10.96 -9.33 -15.17
N ARG A 190 10.26 -8.19 -15.08
CA ARG A 190 8.80 -8.14 -14.87
C ARG A 190 8.13 -7.19 -15.86
N LEU A 191 7.87 -7.69 -17.07
CA LEU A 191 6.99 -7.01 -18.01
C LEU A 191 5.53 -7.34 -17.66
N PRO A 192 4.64 -6.33 -17.53
CA PRO A 192 3.22 -6.58 -17.31
C PRO A 192 2.61 -7.28 -18.53
N ASP A 193 1.84 -8.34 -18.31
CA ASP A 193 1.10 -9.08 -19.35
C ASP A 193 -0.29 -8.43 -19.53
N PRO A 194 -0.56 -7.77 -20.67
CA PRO A 194 -1.85 -7.11 -20.91
C PRO A 194 -3.03 -8.08 -20.95
N VAL A 195 -2.78 -9.36 -21.24
CA VAL A 195 -3.82 -10.40 -21.24
C VAL A 195 -4.13 -10.83 -19.81
N GLU A 196 -3.11 -10.97 -18.96
CA GLU A 196 -3.29 -11.24 -17.54
C GLU A 196 -4.03 -10.08 -16.85
N GLU A 197 -3.67 -8.84 -17.18
CA GLU A 197 -4.36 -7.63 -16.70
C GLU A 197 -5.83 -7.59 -17.14
N GLU A 198 -6.14 -7.80 -18.44
CA GLU A 198 -7.53 -7.84 -18.93
C GLU A 198 -8.35 -8.98 -18.29
N ILE A 199 -7.74 -10.15 -18.06
CA ILE A 199 -8.40 -11.27 -17.38
C ILE A 199 -8.66 -10.93 -15.90
N SER A 200 -7.73 -10.23 -15.25
CA SER A 200 -7.92 -9.75 -13.87
C SER A 200 -9.05 -8.74 -13.81
N GLU A 201 -9.07 -7.75 -14.71
CA GLU A 201 -10.11 -6.73 -14.79
C GLU A 201 -11.50 -7.34 -15.07
N LEU A 202 -11.59 -8.35 -15.93
CA LEU A 202 -12.83 -9.08 -16.17
C LEU A 202 -13.30 -9.88 -14.95
N ARG A 203 -12.38 -10.52 -14.21
CA ARG A 203 -12.72 -11.20 -12.95
C ARG A 203 -13.23 -10.20 -11.91
N ASP A 204 -12.60 -9.05 -11.80
CA ASP A 204 -13.01 -7.98 -10.88
C ASP A 204 -14.40 -7.43 -11.28
N TYR A 205 -14.65 -7.25 -12.57
CA TYR A 205 -15.96 -6.80 -13.06
C TYR A 205 -17.08 -7.82 -12.80
N ILE A 206 -16.81 -9.12 -13.00
CA ILE A 206 -17.77 -10.18 -12.64
C ILE A 206 -18.06 -10.17 -11.14
N ALA A 207 -17.03 -10.03 -10.31
CA ALA A 207 -17.19 -9.94 -8.85
C ALA A 207 -18.05 -8.74 -8.41
N ILE A 208 -17.92 -7.60 -9.10
CA ILE A 208 -18.76 -6.41 -8.86
C ILE A 208 -20.22 -6.69 -9.24
N LEU A 209 -20.47 -7.34 -10.38
CA LEU A 209 -21.82 -7.68 -10.83
C LEU A 209 -22.50 -8.70 -9.90
N GLU A 210 -21.78 -9.71 -9.45
CA GLU A 210 -22.26 -10.68 -8.46
C GLU A 210 -22.64 -9.99 -7.15
N ASN A 211 -21.77 -9.10 -6.64
CA ASN A 211 -22.07 -8.31 -5.44
C ASN A 211 -23.29 -7.41 -5.60
N ARG A 212 -23.48 -6.81 -6.79
CA ARG A 212 -24.66 -5.99 -7.10
C ARG A 212 -25.94 -6.82 -7.21
N MET A 213 -25.86 -8.03 -7.74
CA MET A 213 -26.98 -8.98 -7.76
C MET A 213 -27.36 -9.41 -6.34
N ASP A 214 -26.38 -9.76 -5.50
CA ASP A 214 -26.62 -10.13 -4.10
C ASP A 214 -27.27 -8.98 -3.30
N ARG A 215 -26.89 -7.72 -3.58
CA ARG A 215 -27.57 -6.54 -3.03
C ARG A 215 -29.04 -6.45 -3.46
N LEU A 216 -29.32 -6.63 -4.76
CA LEU A 216 -30.68 -6.58 -5.31
C LEU A 216 -31.57 -7.72 -4.79
N GLU A 217 -30.98 -8.88 -4.48
CA GLU A 217 -31.66 -10.02 -3.87
C GLU A 217 -31.81 -9.90 -2.35
N GLY A 218 -31.41 -8.77 -1.75
CA GLY A 218 -31.53 -8.55 -0.30
C GLY A 218 -30.59 -9.41 0.54
N LYS A 219 -29.52 -9.97 -0.06
CA LYS A 219 -28.47 -10.72 0.63
C LYS A 219 -27.40 -9.82 1.24
N GLY A 220 -27.43 -8.53 0.93
CA GLY A 220 -26.38 -7.57 1.28
C GLY A 220 -25.14 -7.81 0.43
N GLY A 221 -24.46 -6.75 -0.01
CA GLY A 221 -23.18 -6.87 -0.71
C GLY A 221 -22.25 -7.77 0.10
N SER A 222 -21.77 -8.82 -0.54
CA SER A 222 -21.24 -9.98 0.14
C SER A 222 -19.77 -9.69 0.50
N VAL A 223 -19.48 -9.38 1.77
CA VAL A 223 -18.11 -9.07 2.23
C VAL A 223 -17.17 -10.22 1.84
N LYS A 224 -16.07 -9.93 1.16
CA LYS A 224 -15.01 -10.89 0.85
C LYS A 224 -13.84 -10.63 1.80
N ILE A 225 -13.25 -11.69 2.34
CA ILE A 225 -12.11 -11.60 3.25
C ILE A 225 -10.99 -12.46 2.71
N PHE A 226 -9.78 -11.93 2.68
CA PHE A 226 -8.60 -12.72 2.39
C PHE A 226 -8.29 -13.65 3.56
N ASN A 227 -8.38 -14.95 3.31
CA ASN A 227 -8.13 -15.96 4.31
C ASN A 227 -6.69 -16.46 4.19
N THR A 228 -5.84 -16.17 5.17
CA THR A 228 -4.45 -16.67 5.19
C THR A 228 -4.37 -18.19 5.10
N MET A 229 -5.37 -18.89 5.66
CA MET A 229 -5.43 -20.36 5.58
C MET A 229 -5.56 -20.86 4.13
N THR A 230 -6.20 -20.14 3.22
CA THR A 230 -6.40 -20.60 1.84
C THR A 230 -5.61 -19.80 0.80
N GLY A 231 -5.08 -18.64 1.19
CA GLY A 231 -4.28 -17.77 0.31
C GLY A 231 -5.11 -17.01 -0.73
N LYS A 232 -6.43 -16.91 -0.55
CA LYS A 232 -7.36 -16.25 -1.49
C LYS A 232 -8.43 -15.45 -0.74
N LYS A 233 -9.07 -14.52 -1.45
CA LYS A 233 -10.30 -13.84 -0.99
C LYS A 233 -11.46 -14.83 -1.04
N GLU A 234 -12.21 -14.91 0.04
CA GLU A 234 -13.33 -15.83 0.22
C GLU A 234 -14.58 -15.07 0.64
N GLN A 235 -15.73 -15.60 0.24
CA GLN A 235 -17.00 -15.05 0.67
C GLN A 235 -17.14 -15.17 2.18
N PHE A 236 -17.34 -14.04 2.87
CA PHE A 236 -17.61 -14.03 4.30
C PHE A 236 -19.01 -14.56 4.57
N SER A 237 -19.06 -15.62 5.36
CA SER A 237 -20.29 -16.18 5.89
C SER A 237 -20.01 -16.60 7.33
N PRO A 238 -20.70 -16.01 8.32
CA PRO A 238 -20.48 -16.40 9.70
C PRO A 238 -20.92 -17.84 9.96
N LEU A 239 -20.37 -18.45 11.02
CA LEU A 239 -20.75 -19.75 11.57
C LEU A 239 -22.19 -19.73 12.07
N VAL A 240 -22.61 -18.61 12.67
CA VAL A 240 -23.98 -18.37 13.12
C VAL A 240 -24.54 -17.17 12.36
N LYS A 241 -25.66 -17.35 11.65
CA LYS A 241 -26.27 -16.28 10.84
C LYS A 241 -26.46 -15.00 11.66
N GLY A 242 -25.89 -13.90 11.16
CA GLY A 242 -25.99 -12.57 11.77
C GLY A 242 -25.08 -12.29 12.96
N LYS A 243 -24.29 -13.27 13.42
CA LYS A 243 -23.36 -13.12 14.56
C LYS A 243 -21.93 -13.39 14.14
N VAL A 244 -20.97 -12.65 14.69
CA VAL A 244 -19.55 -12.81 14.39
C VAL A 244 -18.76 -12.92 15.69
N ALA A 245 -18.11 -14.07 15.90
CA ALA A 245 -17.12 -14.30 16.93
C ALA A 245 -15.73 -13.97 16.38
N MET A 246 -15.16 -12.85 16.84
CA MET A 246 -13.87 -12.34 16.37
C MET A 246 -12.85 -12.31 17.51
N TYR A 247 -11.65 -12.83 17.24
CA TYR A 247 -10.50 -12.72 18.12
C TYR A 247 -9.32 -12.09 17.39
N ALA A 248 -8.60 -11.19 18.05
CA ALA A 248 -7.29 -10.77 17.58
C ALA A 248 -6.29 -10.77 18.74
N CYS A 249 -5.11 -11.35 18.51
CA CYS A 249 -4.05 -11.40 19.52
C CYS A 249 -3.65 -9.98 19.93
N GLY A 250 -3.62 -9.73 21.24
CA GLY A 250 -3.20 -8.46 21.80
C GLY A 250 -1.69 -8.37 21.97
N VAL A 251 -1.26 -7.60 22.97
CA VAL A 251 0.15 -7.28 23.20
C VAL A 251 0.69 -7.97 24.45
N THR A 252 2.00 -8.26 24.44
CA THR A 252 2.75 -8.55 25.66
C THR A 252 3.05 -7.25 26.40
N VAL A 253 2.56 -7.11 27.63
CA VAL A 253 2.58 -5.83 28.38
C VAL A 253 3.85 -5.63 29.20
N TYR A 254 5.00 -5.59 28.51
CA TYR A 254 6.32 -5.39 29.12
C TYR A 254 6.96 -4.03 28.78
N ASP A 255 6.37 -3.27 27.87
CA ASP A 255 6.90 -1.98 27.41
C ASP A 255 5.82 -1.14 26.73
N TYR A 256 6.15 0.10 26.36
CA TYR A 256 5.29 0.98 25.58
C TYR A 256 5.00 0.42 24.19
N CYS A 257 3.79 0.70 23.70
CA CYS A 257 3.41 0.30 22.36
C CYS A 257 4.06 1.16 21.28
N HIS A 258 4.36 0.52 20.15
CA HIS A 258 4.84 1.18 18.96
C HIS A 258 3.78 1.20 17.87
N ILE A 259 4.08 1.91 16.78
CA ILE A 259 3.13 2.08 15.68
C ILE A 259 2.72 0.74 15.01
N GLY A 260 3.53 -0.32 15.12
CA GLY A 260 3.14 -1.66 14.69
C GLY A 260 1.94 -2.21 15.49
N HIS A 261 1.94 -2.02 16.81
CA HIS A 261 0.79 -2.36 17.66
C HIS A 261 -0.42 -1.48 17.36
N ALA A 262 -0.20 -0.17 17.14
CA ALA A 262 -1.27 0.75 16.72
C ALA A 262 -1.94 0.28 15.43
N ARG A 263 -1.15 -0.14 14.45
CA ARG A 263 -1.67 -0.65 13.18
C ARG A 263 -2.59 -1.85 13.36
N SER A 264 -2.15 -2.87 14.11
CA SER A 264 -3.01 -4.03 14.39
C SER A 264 -4.32 -3.58 15.06
N ALA A 265 -4.22 -2.78 16.12
CA ALA A 265 -5.38 -2.31 16.88
C ALA A 265 -6.37 -1.50 16.03
N VAL A 266 -5.89 -0.59 15.18
CA VAL A 266 -6.69 0.24 14.27
C VAL A 266 -7.36 -0.61 13.19
N VAL A 267 -6.64 -1.57 12.60
CA VAL A 267 -7.18 -2.47 11.56
C VAL A 267 -8.35 -3.29 12.09
N PHE A 268 -8.19 -3.95 13.23
CA PHE A 268 -9.26 -4.78 13.81
C PHE A 268 -10.42 -3.93 14.38
N ASP A 269 -10.16 -2.68 14.78
CA ASP A 269 -11.22 -1.71 15.11
C ASP A 269 -12.07 -1.35 13.87
N VAL A 270 -11.43 -1.06 12.73
CA VAL A 270 -12.17 -0.77 11.47
C VAL A 270 -12.93 -2.00 10.97
N ILE A 271 -12.33 -3.20 11.01
CA ILE A 271 -13.02 -4.45 10.63
C ILE A 271 -14.27 -4.63 11.49
N ARG A 272 -14.16 -4.47 12.83
CA ARG A 272 -15.31 -4.56 13.75
C ARG A 272 -16.39 -3.54 13.40
N ARG A 273 -16.00 -2.27 13.19
CA ARG A 273 -16.93 -1.18 12.88
C ARG A 273 -17.66 -1.42 11.56
N TYR A 274 -16.95 -1.89 10.54
CA TYR A 274 -17.56 -2.18 9.25
C TYR A 274 -18.52 -3.37 9.32
N LEU A 275 -18.16 -4.45 10.01
CA LEU A 275 -19.08 -5.58 10.21
C LEU A 275 -20.34 -5.16 11.00
N LYS A 276 -20.19 -4.31 12.02
CA LYS A 276 -21.35 -3.71 12.72
C LYS A 276 -22.20 -2.82 11.80
N TYR A 277 -21.56 -2.01 10.94
CA TYR A 277 -22.25 -1.22 9.92
C TYR A 277 -23.06 -2.09 8.95
N LYS A 278 -22.54 -3.27 8.55
CA LYS A 278 -23.26 -4.26 7.75
C LYS A 278 -24.35 -5.01 8.51
N GLY A 279 -24.59 -4.69 9.78
CA GLY A 279 -25.67 -5.24 10.59
C GLY A 279 -25.33 -6.53 11.36
N PHE A 280 -24.05 -6.91 11.44
CA PHE A 280 -23.64 -8.07 12.24
C PHE A 280 -23.57 -7.74 13.74
N ASP A 281 -24.00 -8.68 14.57
CA ASP A 281 -23.72 -8.70 16.00
C ASP A 281 -22.31 -9.27 16.25
N VAL A 282 -21.33 -8.39 16.42
CA VAL A 282 -19.91 -8.75 16.53
C VAL A 282 -19.48 -8.80 17.99
N LYS A 283 -19.10 -9.99 18.47
CA LYS A 283 -18.40 -10.19 19.75
C LYS A 283 -16.90 -10.27 19.49
N TYR A 284 -16.18 -9.21 19.86
CA TYR A 284 -14.74 -9.08 19.68
C TYR A 284 -13.97 -9.29 20.98
N VAL A 285 -12.98 -10.18 20.97
CA VAL A 285 -12.11 -10.48 22.11
C VAL A 285 -10.66 -10.20 21.76
N ARG A 286 -9.91 -9.55 22.67
CA ARG A 286 -8.48 -9.27 22.52
C ARG A 286 -7.78 -9.48 23.85
N ASN A 287 -6.79 -10.37 23.93
CA ASN A 287 -6.12 -10.65 25.19
C ASN A 287 -5.07 -9.60 25.60
N PHE A 288 -4.62 -9.69 26.84
CA PHE A 288 -3.31 -9.19 27.26
C PHE A 288 -2.46 -10.36 27.73
N THR A 289 -1.27 -10.52 27.15
CA THR A 289 -0.25 -11.44 27.68
C THR A 289 0.46 -10.71 28.81
N ASP A 290 -0.01 -10.94 30.03
CA ASP A 290 0.45 -10.29 31.26
C ASP A 290 1.40 -11.14 32.10
N ILE A 291 1.86 -12.26 31.53
CA ILE A 291 2.95 -13.10 32.01
C ILE A 291 3.78 -13.58 30.81
N ASP A 292 5.08 -13.30 30.80
CA ASP A 292 6.02 -13.76 29.76
C ASP A 292 7.47 -13.59 30.24
N ASP A 293 8.42 -14.27 29.60
CA ASP A 293 9.86 -14.14 29.88
C ASP A 293 10.32 -12.67 29.76
N LYS A 294 9.75 -11.88 28.82
CA LYS A 294 10.05 -10.45 28.66
C LYS A 294 9.56 -9.60 29.83
N ILE A 295 8.41 -9.94 30.41
CA ILE A 295 7.83 -9.22 31.56
C ILE A 295 8.68 -9.47 32.80
N ILE A 296 9.07 -10.72 33.04
CA ILE A 296 9.95 -11.10 34.16
C ILE A 296 11.30 -10.38 34.03
N LYS A 297 11.88 -10.35 32.83
CA LYS A 297 13.12 -9.62 32.57
C LYS A 297 12.96 -8.12 32.86
N ARG A 298 11.90 -7.48 32.34
CA ARG A 298 11.62 -6.06 32.58
C ARG A 298 11.40 -5.76 34.07
N ALA A 299 10.72 -6.64 34.79
CA ALA A 299 10.50 -6.53 36.23
C ALA A 299 11.83 -6.49 37.00
N SER A 300 12.77 -7.36 36.63
CA SER A 300 14.13 -7.34 37.18
C SER A 300 14.91 -6.08 36.82
N GLU A 301 14.74 -5.55 35.59
CA GLU A 301 15.41 -4.31 35.14
C GLU A 301 14.86 -3.05 35.86
N GLU A 302 13.55 -2.99 36.10
CA GLU A 302 12.89 -1.85 36.78
C GLU A 302 12.91 -1.96 38.31
N GLY A 303 13.25 -3.12 38.86
CA GLY A 303 13.23 -3.35 40.31
C GLY A 303 11.82 -3.35 40.91
N ILE A 304 10.79 -3.69 40.13
CA ILE A 304 9.40 -3.76 40.58
C ILE A 304 8.80 -5.16 40.32
N PRO A 305 7.74 -5.57 41.03
CA PRO A 305 7.06 -6.85 40.79
C PRO A 305 6.54 -6.99 39.34
N TRP A 306 6.60 -8.20 38.79
CA TRP A 306 6.20 -8.49 37.40
C TRP A 306 4.74 -8.15 37.10
N ASP A 307 3.84 -8.34 38.07
CA ASP A 307 2.43 -8.01 37.97
C ASP A 307 2.20 -6.48 37.99
N ALA A 308 3.08 -5.72 38.65
CA ALA A 308 3.10 -4.27 38.61
C ALA A 308 3.55 -3.75 37.24
N VAL A 309 4.55 -4.39 36.60
CA VAL A 309 4.94 -4.11 35.21
C VAL A 309 3.75 -4.29 34.28
N SER A 310 3.09 -5.45 34.35
CA SER A 310 1.93 -5.75 33.50
C SER A 310 0.80 -4.72 33.69
N ARG A 311 0.43 -4.40 34.94
CA ARG A 311 -0.61 -3.40 35.23
C ARG A 311 -0.26 -2.01 34.70
N LYS A 312 1.00 -1.58 34.88
CA LYS A 312 1.51 -0.31 34.35
C LYS A 312 1.31 -0.27 32.84
N TYR A 313 1.87 -1.22 32.10
CA TYR A 313 1.84 -1.19 30.63
C TYR A 313 0.46 -1.50 30.02
N ILE A 314 -0.45 -2.17 30.73
CA ILE A 314 -1.88 -2.21 30.36
C ILE A 314 -2.50 -0.81 30.42
N ASN A 315 -2.22 -0.04 31.46
CA ASN A 315 -2.72 1.34 31.57
C ASN A 315 -2.10 2.22 30.48
N GLU A 316 -0.79 2.11 30.23
CA GLU A 316 -0.13 2.85 29.15
C GLU A 316 -0.70 2.49 27.77
N TYR A 317 -1.01 1.21 27.54
CA TYR A 317 -1.69 0.74 26.33
C TYR A 317 -3.03 1.45 26.12
N TYR A 318 -3.85 1.54 27.16
CA TYR A 318 -5.14 2.22 27.08
C TYR A 318 -5.00 3.70 26.76
N ILE A 319 -4.07 4.41 27.41
CA ILE A 319 -3.79 5.82 27.11
C ILE A 319 -3.43 5.99 25.62
N ASP A 320 -2.55 5.15 25.09
CA ASP A 320 -2.09 5.26 23.70
C ASP A 320 -3.22 4.94 22.71
N MET A 321 -3.99 3.88 22.95
CA MET A 321 -5.06 3.42 22.07
C MET A 321 -6.29 4.34 22.11
N ASP A 322 -6.58 4.96 23.25
CA ASP A 322 -7.66 5.95 23.40
C ASP A 322 -7.36 7.20 22.56
N ARG A 323 -6.11 7.67 22.57
CA ARG A 323 -5.70 8.79 21.70
C ARG A 323 -5.92 8.47 20.23
N LEU A 324 -5.67 7.23 19.81
CA LEU A 324 -5.90 6.75 18.43
C LEU A 324 -7.37 6.40 18.11
N GLY A 325 -8.29 6.58 19.07
CA GLY A 325 -9.72 6.32 18.91
C GLY A 325 -10.08 4.84 18.74
N VAL A 326 -9.22 3.93 19.21
CA VAL A 326 -9.47 2.49 19.16
C VAL A 326 -10.50 2.12 20.23
N ALA A 327 -11.62 1.52 19.83
CA ALA A 327 -12.62 1.07 20.81
C ALA A 327 -12.11 -0.11 21.65
N ARG A 328 -12.58 -0.22 22.90
CA ARG A 328 -12.36 -1.41 23.74
C ARG A 328 -12.97 -2.64 23.07
N ALA A 329 -12.31 -3.79 23.20
CA ALA A 329 -12.92 -5.07 22.83
C ALA A 329 -14.10 -5.39 23.76
N ASP A 330 -14.98 -6.31 23.37
CA ASP A 330 -16.10 -6.74 24.21
C ASP A 330 -15.62 -7.54 25.42
N VAL A 331 -14.50 -8.26 25.28
CA VAL A 331 -13.77 -8.90 26.39
C VAL A 331 -12.27 -8.74 26.19
N GLU A 332 -11.56 -8.37 27.25
CA GLU A 332 -10.11 -8.21 27.24
C GLU A 332 -9.43 -9.13 28.28
N PRO A 333 -9.36 -10.46 28.02
CA PRO A 333 -8.90 -11.42 29.01
C PRO A 333 -7.38 -11.33 29.22
N LYS A 334 -6.95 -11.50 30.47
CA LYS A 334 -5.53 -11.62 30.84
C LYS A 334 -5.14 -13.08 30.92
N ALA A 335 -3.91 -13.41 30.53
CA ALA A 335 -3.40 -14.78 30.62
C ALA A 335 -3.42 -15.29 32.08
N THR A 336 -3.04 -14.45 33.05
CA THR A 336 -3.00 -14.84 34.47
C THR A 336 -4.39 -15.17 35.06
N ASP A 337 -5.47 -14.66 34.49
CA ASP A 337 -6.85 -14.94 34.92
C ASP A 337 -7.39 -16.28 34.38
N HIS A 338 -6.67 -16.96 33.48
CA HIS A 338 -7.14 -18.15 32.75
C HIS A 338 -6.23 -19.37 32.90
N ILE A 339 -5.41 -19.41 33.95
CA ILE A 339 -4.47 -20.51 34.21
C ILE A 339 -5.17 -21.86 34.35
N LYS A 340 -6.36 -21.87 34.96
CA LYS A 340 -7.15 -23.09 35.14
C LYS A 340 -7.55 -23.69 33.79
N GLU A 341 -8.09 -22.88 32.89
CA GLU A 341 -8.46 -23.28 31.54
C GLU A 341 -7.24 -23.79 30.76
N MET A 342 -6.08 -23.13 30.88
CA MET A 342 -4.84 -23.60 30.25
C MET A 342 -4.43 -24.99 30.75
N ILE A 343 -4.45 -25.22 32.08
CA ILE A 343 -4.14 -26.52 32.66
C ILE A 343 -5.11 -27.60 32.15
N GLU A 344 -6.41 -27.29 32.03
CA GLU A 344 -7.41 -28.22 31.51
C GLU A 344 -7.14 -28.62 30.05
N VAL A 345 -6.79 -27.66 29.19
CA VAL A 345 -6.41 -27.94 27.79
C VAL A 345 -5.17 -28.82 27.73
N ILE A 346 -4.13 -28.50 28.53
CA ILE A 346 -2.87 -29.25 28.52
C ILE A 346 -3.06 -30.69 29.00
N LYS A 347 -3.85 -30.91 30.06
CA LYS A 347 -4.19 -32.27 30.52
C LYS A 347 -4.81 -33.10 29.39
N ALA A 348 -5.80 -32.54 28.71
CA ALA A 348 -6.47 -33.22 27.61
C ALA A 348 -5.52 -33.49 26.43
N LEU A 349 -4.59 -32.58 26.13
CA LEU A 349 -3.58 -32.80 25.09
C LEU A 349 -2.60 -33.93 25.44
N ILE A 350 -2.24 -34.09 26.72
CA ILE A 350 -1.44 -35.23 27.19
C ILE A 350 -2.23 -36.52 27.08
N GLU A 351 -3.47 -36.55 27.57
CA GLU A 351 -4.35 -37.73 27.51
C GLU A 351 -4.59 -38.22 26.07
N LYS A 352 -4.69 -37.27 25.13
CA LYS A 352 -4.84 -37.57 23.69
C LYS A 352 -3.52 -37.91 22.98
N GLY A 353 -2.38 -37.83 23.67
CA GLY A 353 -1.06 -38.17 23.12
C GLY A 353 -0.43 -37.10 22.22
N TYR A 354 -0.92 -35.86 22.25
CA TYR A 354 -0.35 -34.71 21.54
C TYR A 354 0.68 -33.94 22.35
N ALA A 355 0.73 -34.15 23.67
CA ALA A 355 1.70 -33.50 24.55
C ALA A 355 2.46 -34.52 25.41
N TYR A 356 3.64 -34.14 25.89
CA TYR A 356 4.46 -34.97 26.77
C TYR A 356 5.18 -34.15 27.83
N GLU A 357 5.46 -34.80 28.96
CA GLU A 357 6.15 -34.23 30.10
C GLU A 357 7.67 -34.43 29.99
N VAL A 358 8.42 -33.46 30.49
CA VAL A 358 9.89 -33.49 30.62
C VAL A 358 10.24 -33.04 32.03
N SER A 359 10.99 -33.86 32.77
CA SER A 359 11.40 -33.55 34.14
C SER A 359 12.50 -32.49 34.23
N GLU A 360 12.33 -31.54 35.15
CA GLU A 360 13.26 -30.46 35.49
C GLU A 360 13.39 -30.36 37.02
N GLY A 361 14.18 -31.26 37.60
CA GLY A 361 14.24 -31.43 39.06
C GLY A 361 12.92 -31.99 39.59
N ASP A 362 12.34 -31.32 40.59
CA ASP A 362 11.04 -31.70 41.20
C ASP A 362 9.81 -31.25 40.38
N ASN A 363 10.01 -30.40 39.37
CA ASN A 363 8.95 -29.91 38.48
C ASN A 363 9.07 -30.54 37.09
N LYS A 364 8.04 -30.37 36.26
CA LYS A 364 8.04 -30.83 34.87
C LYS A 364 7.56 -29.73 33.93
N SER A 365 8.24 -29.60 32.80
CA SER A 365 7.76 -28.85 31.64
C SER A 365 6.91 -29.76 30.76
N VAL A 366 5.93 -29.19 30.06
CA VAL A 366 5.07 -29.91 29.12
C VAL A 366 5.23 -29.31 27.73
N TYR A 367 5.50 -30.16 26.75
CA TYR A 367 5.69 -29.77 25.36
C TYR A 367 4.62 -30.37 24.45
N PHE A 368 4.23 -29.63 23.43
CA PHE A 368 3.41 -30.15 22.33
C PHE A 368 4.30 -30.90 21.35
N SER A 369 3.91 -32.11 20.97
CA SER A 369 4.60 -32.92 19.97
C SER A 369 4.08 -32.59 18.58
N VAL A 370 4.84 -31.79 17.83
CA VAL A 370 4.46 -31.34 16.47
C VAL A 370 4.28 -32.53 15.53
N ASP A 371 5.11 -33.56 15.65
CA ASP A 371 5.05 -34.77 14.82
C ASP A 371 3.72 -35.53 14.95
N LYS A 372 3.00 -35.34 16.06
CA LYS A 372 1.69 -35.95 16.29
C LYS A 372 0.55 -35.21 15.59
N PHE A 373 0.79 -34.03 15.04
CA PHE A 373 -0.19 -33.23 14.31
C PHE A 373 0.23 -33.09 12.83
N PRO A 374 -0.21 -34.01 11.94
CA PRO A 374 0.27 -34.06 10.56
C PRO A 374 0.01 -32.80 9.72
N GLU A 375 -1.00 -32.03 10.10
CA GLU A 375 -1.39 -30.78 9.43
C GLU A 375 -0.57 -29.55 9.87
N TYR A 376 0.42 -29.71 10.76
CA TYR A 376 1.23 -28.59 11.25
C TYR A 376 1.96 -27.88 10.10
N GLY A 377 1.81 -26.56 10.02
CA GLY A 377 2.36 -25.74 8.93
C GLY A 377 1.31 -25.33 7.88
N LYS A 378 0.05 -25.78 8.02
CA LYS A 378 -1.01 -25.48 7.05
C LYS A 378 -1.35 -24.00 6.94
N LEU A 379 -1.19 -23.20 8.00
CA LEU A 379 -1.43 -21.75 7.93
C LEU A 379 -0.27 -21.03 7.24
N SER A 380 0.95 -21.30 7.68
CA SER A 380 2.19 -20.67 7.20
C SER A 380 2.69 -21.18 5.85
N LYS A 381 2.11 -22.28 5.35
CA LYS A 381 2.51 -22.99 4.12
C LYS A 381 3.93 -23.55 4.18
N LYS A 382 4.47 -23.75 5.38
CA LYS A 382 5.78 -24.36 5.60
C LYS A 382 5.64 -25.86 5.81
N GLN A 383 6.49 -26.65 5.16
CA GLN A 383 6.50 -28.09 5.40
C GLN A 383 7.26 -28.41 6.69
N GLN A 384 6.83 -29.43 7.45
CA GLN A 384 7.51 -29.85 8.69
C GLN A 384 9.01 -30.13 8.48
N LYS A 385 9.38 -30.74 7.34
CA LYS A 385 10.79 -31.02 6.99
C LYS A 385 11.63 -29.75 6.86
N GLU A 386 11.07 -28.68 6.30
CA GLU A 386 11.75 -27.39 6.16
C GLU A 386 11.96 -26.74 7.53
N LEU A 387 10.97 -26.85 8.43
CA LEU A 387 11.07 -26.35 9.80
C LEU A 387 12.18 -27.04 10.60
N LEU A 388 12.30 -28.36 10.46
CA LEU A 388 13.38 -29.15 11.08
C LEU A 388 14.77 -28.72 10.57
N SER A 389 14.90 -28.42 9.28
CA SER A 389 16.17 -27.99 8.67
C SER A 389 16.61 -26.57 9.06
N GLY A 390 15.66 -25.70 9.43
CA GLY A 390 15.89 -24.32 9.83
C GLY A 390 16.00 -24.09 11.34
N ALA A 391 15.78 -25.11 12.17
CA ALA A 391 15.94 -25.01 13.61
C ALA A 391 17.42 -24.74 13.95
N ARG A 392 17.70 -23.58 14.57
CA ARG A 392 19.05 -23.19 15.01
C ARG A 392 19.59 -24.14 16.10
N VAL A 393 20.90 -24.10 16.28
CA VAL A 393 21.76 -24.96 17.13
C VAL A 393 21.42 -24.92 18.65
N ASP A 394 20.63 -23.96 19.14
CA ASP A 394 20.20 -23.85 20.55
C ASP A 394 18.90 -24.61 20.87
N VAL A 395 18.80 -25.88 20.45
CA VAL A 395 17.66 -26.73 20.79
C VAL A 395 17.86 -27.25 22.21
N ASP A 396 16.87 -27.04 23.08
CA ASP A 396 16.81 -27.74 24.36
C ASP A 396 16.82 -29.26 24.11
N GLU A 397 17.95 -29.92 24.39
CA GLU A 397 18.20 -31.34 24.09
C GLU A 397 17.17 -32.28 24.73
N ARG A 398 16.39 -31.78 25.70
CA ARG A 398 15.34 -32.54 26.39
C ARG A 398 14.07 -32.66 25.55
N LYS A 399 13.89 -31.85 24.50
CA LYS A 399 12.76 -31.98 23.58
C LYS A 399 12.93 -33.21 22.69
N LYS A 400 11.84 -33.94 22.45
CA LYS A 400 11.82 -35.06 21.49
C LYS A 400 12.06 -34.59 20.05
N SER A 401 11.64 -33.37 19.72
CA SER A 401 11.84 -32.75 18.42
C SER A 401 12.19 -31.27 18.57
N PRO A 402 13.09 -30.71 17.74
CA PRO A 402 13.51 -29.31 17.86
C PRO A 402 12.39 -28.30 17.58
N VAL A 403 11.35 -28.71 16.85
CA VAL A 403 10.18 -27.88 16.53
C VAL A 403 9.09 -27.94 17.61
N ASP A 404 9.22 -28.82 18.60
CA ASP A 404 8.28 -28.90 19.72
C ASP A 404 8.33 -27.61 20.56
N PHE A 405 7.16 -27.15 21.00
CA PHE A 405 6.99 -25.90 21.73
C PHE A 405 6.36 -26.14 23.10
N ALA A 406 6.72 -25.29 24.07
CA ALA A 406 6.26 -25.42 25.44
C ALA A 406 4.78 -25.04 25.55
N LEU A 407 4.01 -25.89 26.23
CA LEU A 407 2.66 -25.62 26.70
C LEU A 407 2.69 -25.14 28.15
N TRP A 408 3.57 -25.74 28.97
CA TRP A 408 3.83 -25.37 30.35
C TRP A 408 5.34 -25.40 30.59
N LYS A 409 5.88 -24.37 31.23
CA LYS A 409 7.31 -24.29 31.59
C LYS A 409 7.43 -24.42 33.10
N ALA A 410 8.30 -25.31 33.57
CA ALA A 410 8.71 -25.33 34.98
C ALA A 410 9.35 -23.97 35.34
N SER A 411 8.92 -23.38 36.45
CA SER A 411 9.44 -22.07 36.88
C SER A 411 10.78 -22.24 37.61
N LYS A 412 11.72 -21.34 37.32
CA LYS A 412 13.00 -21.26 38.06
C LYS A 412 12.79 -20.57 39.41
N GLU A 413 13.79 -20.69 40.28
CA GLU A 413 13.78 -19.98 41.56
C GLU A 413 13.67 -18.46 41.34
N GLY A 414 12.72 -17.82 42.03
CA GLY A 414 12.43 -16.40 41.90
C GLY A 414 11.52 -16.00 40.73
N GLU A 415 11.20 -16.92 39.80
CA GLU A 415 10.20 -16.66 38.74
C GLU A 415 8.77 -16.83 39.28
N PRO A 416 7.77 -16.12 38.73
CA PRO A 416 6.35 -16.38 39.00
C PRO A 416 5.95 -17.81 38.63
N TRP A 417 5.02 -18.36 39.41
CA TRP A 417 4.53 -19.72 39.23
C TRP A 417 3.09 -19.88 39.72
N TRP A 418 2.45 -20.92 39.19
CA TRP A 418 1.16 -21.46 39.62
C TRP A 418 1.29 -22.95 39.89
N ASP A 419 0.47 -23.46 40.81
CA ASP A 419 0.36 -24.89 41.04
C ASP A 419 -0.29 -25.59 39.85
N SER A 420 0.29 -26.72 39.45
CA SER A 420 -0.22 -27.56 38.37
C SER A 420 0.04 -29.04 38.67
N PRO A 421 -0.58 -29.97 37.94
CA PRO A 421 -0.28 -31.40 38.04
C PRO A 421 1.19 -31.74 37.75
N TRP A 422 1.92 -30.83 37.12
CA TRP A 422 3.31 -30.97 36.70
C TRP A 422 4.27 -30.24 37.65
N GLY A 423 3.80 -29.81 38.82
CA GLY A 423 4.56 -28.99 39.76
C GLY A 423 4.41 -27.49 39.49
N LYS A 424 5.32 -26.70 40.05
CA LYS A 424 5.32 -25.25 39.94
C LYS A 424 5.80 -24.82 38.55
N GLY A 425 4.98 -24.03 37.87
CA GLY A 425 5.34 -23.52 36.56
C GLY A 425 4.42 -22.42 36.06
N ARG A 426 4.49 -22.16 34.77
CA ARG A 426 3.76 -21.08 34.09
C ARG A 426 3.44 -21.48 32.65
N PRO A 427 2.41 -20.89 32.04
CA PRO A 427 2.02 -21.22 30.68
C PRO A 427 3.11 -20.85 29.67
N GLY A 428 3.14 -21.58 28.55
CA GLY A 428 3.83 -21.14 27.34
C GLY A 428 2.98 -20.14 26.57
N TRP A 429 3.62 -19.21 25.86
CA TRP A 429 2.94 -18.09 25.18
C TRP A 429 1.73 -18.49 24.31
N HIS A 430 1.80 -19.63 23.62
CA HIS A 430 0.75 -20.05 22.67
C HIS A 430 -0.51 -20.59 23.35
N ILE A 431 -0.38 -21.30 24.48
CA ILE A 431 -1.54 -21.98 25.11
C ILE A 431 -2.54 -20.98 25.70
N GLU A 432 -2.08 -19.76 25.98
CA GLU A 432 -2.88 -18.68 26.53
C GLU A 432 -4.05 -18.35 25.60
N CYS A 433 -3.75 -18.04 24.33
CA CYS A 433 -4.73 -17.64 23.34
C CYS A 433 -5.73 -18.77 23.06
N THR A 434 -5.26 -20.01 22.90
CA THR A 434 -6.11 -21.21 22.76
C THR A 434 -7.15 -21.30 23.88
N ALA A 435 -6.72 -21.25 25.14
CA ALA A 435 -7.62 -21.40 26.28
C ALA A 435 -8.60 -20.22 26.40
N MET A 436 -8.12 -18.98 26.22
CA MET A 436 -8.95 -17.78 26.31
C MET A 436 -10.00 -17.70 25.18
N VAL A 437 -9.64 -18.04 23.95
CA VAL A 437 -10.58 -18.05 22.81
C VAL A 437 -11.68 -19.06 23.06
N ILE A 438 -11.32 -20.30 23.42
CA ILE A 438 -12.31 -21.36 23.68
C ILE A 438 -13.27 -20.95 24.80
N LYS A 439 -12.74 -20.36 25.87
CA LYS A 439 -13.53 -19.89 27.01
C LYS A 439 -14.56 -18.82 26.63
N HIS A 440 -14.16 -17.83 25.83
CA HIS A 440 -14.97 -16.63 25.59
C HIS A 440 -15.80 -16.67 24.31
N LEU A 441 -15.35 -17.41 23.30
CA LEU A 441 -15.96 -17.44 21.96
C LEU A 441 -16.41 -18.84 21.53
N GLY A 442 -15.85 -19.90 22.13
CA GLY A 442 -16.17 -21.29 21.81
C GLY A 442 -15.08 -22.00 21.00
N GLU A 443 -15.33 -23.27 20.67
CA GLU A 443 -14.33 -24.18 20.06
C GLU A 443 -14.00 -23.86 18.59
N SER A 444 -14.88 -23.13 17.90
CA SER A 444 -14.69 -22.66 16.53
C SER A 444 -15.20 -21.22 16.41
N ILE A 445 -14.40 -20.33 15.84
CA ILE A 445 -14.72 -18.91 15.69
C ILE A 445 -14.76 -18.47 14.23
N ASP A 446 -15.34 -17.29 13.96
CA ASP A 446 -15.44 -16.74 12.62
C ASP A 446 -14.09 -16.20 12.16
N ILE A 447 -13.55 -15.22 12.89
CA ILE A 447 -12.34 -14.49 12.50
C ILE A 447 -11.30 -14.62 13.61
N HIS A 448 -10.11 -15.11 13.27
CA HIS A 448 -8.92 -15.04 14.11
C HIS A 448 -7.88 -14.15 13.41
N GLY A 449 -7.32 -13.16 14.09
CA GLY A 449 -6.36 -12.26 13.48
C GLY A 449 -5.21 -11.76 14.34
N GLY A 450 -4.27 -11.08 13.69
CA GLY A 450 -3.09 -10.51 14.31
C GLY A 450 -2.11 -9.93 13.29
N GLY A 451 -0.91 -9.57 13.74
CA GLY A 451 0.18 -9.17 12.84
C GLY A 451 0.68 -10.33 11.97
N ALA A 452 1.23 -10.04 10.79
CA ALA A 452 1.81 -11.06 9.91
C ALA A 452 2.96 -11.87 10.54
N ASP A 453 3.61 -11.35 11.58
CA ASP A 453 4.59 -12.08 12.39
C ASP A 453 3.97 -13.17 13.27
N LEU A 454 2.68 -13.09 13.57
CA LEU A 454 1.99 -14.08 14.37
C LEU A 454 1.56 -15.31 13.55
N ILE A 455 1.56 -15.23 12.21
CA ILE A 455 1.28 -16.39 11.33
C ILE A 455 2.12 -17.60 11.75
N PHE A 456 3.42 -17.37 12.00
CA PHE A 456 4.33 -18.40 12.48
C PHE A 456 5.36 -17.82 13.46
N PRO A 457 5.59 -18.46 14.62
CA PRO A 457 5.01 -19.74 15.03
C PRO A 457 3.66 -19.63 15.76
N HIS A 458 3.22 -18.42 16.14
CA HIS A 458 2.18 -18.25 17.15
C HIS A 458 0.82 -18.85 16.77
N HIS A 459 0.19 -18.37 15.70
CA HIS A 459 -1.11 -18.85 15.25
C HIS A 459 -1.07 -20.29 14.73
N GLU A 460 0.04 -20.73 14.12
CA GLU A 460 0.24 -22.13 13.75
C GLU A 460 0.20 -23.06 14.98
N ASN A 461 0.82 -22.63 16.09
CA ASN A 461 0.78 -23.36 17.36
C ASN A 461 -0.62 -23.36 17.98
N GLU A 462 -1.35 -22.25 17.90
CA GLU A 462 -2.74 -22.18 18.39
C GLU A 462 -3.68 -23.11 17.61
N ILE A 463 -3.52 -23.19 16.29
CA ILE A 463 -4.25 -24.17 15.46
C ILE A 463 -3.94 -25.58 15.96
N ALA A 464 -2.67 -25.93 16.08
CA ALA A 464 -2.27 -27.27 16.48
C ALA A 464 -2.82 -27.65 17.88
N GLN A 465 -2.74 -26.73 18.84
CA GLN A 465 -3.28 -26.91 20.18
C GLN A 465 -4.81 -27.04 20.17
N SER A 466 -5.49 -26.10 19.53
CA SER A 466 -6.95 -26.00 19.55
C SER A 466 -7.61 -27.15 18.80
N GLU A 467 -7.11 -27.50 17.62
CA GLU A 467 -7.69 -28.57 16.81
C GLU A 467 -7.36 -29.96 17.38
N ALA A 468 -6.17 -30.16 17.97
CA ALA A 468 -5.88 -31.39 18.72
C ALA A 468 -6.75 -31.51 19.98
N TYR A 469 -7.02 -30.40 20.66
CA TYR A 469 -7.87 -30.36 21.84
C TYR A 469 -9.36 -30.56 21.53
N THR A 470 -9.89 -29.96 20.47
CA THR A 470 -11.34 -29.96 20.16
C THR A 470 -11.75 -30.97 19.09
N GLY A 471 -10.83 -31.36 18.20
CA GLY A 471 -11.14 -32.12 16.99
C GLY A 471 -11.90 -31.32 15.92
N LYS A 472 -12.01 -30.00 16.05
CA LYS A 472 -12.74 -29.11 15.15
C LYS A 472 -11.81 -28.03 14.58
N PRO A 473 -12.08 -27.48 13.39
CA PRO A 473 -11.37 -26.32 12.89
C PRO A 473 -11.47 -25.14 13.86
N PHE A 474 -10.34 -24.52 14.20
CA PHE A 474 -10.31 -23.49 15.24
C PHE A 474 -10.92 -22.15 14.79
N ALA A 475 -10.60 -21.70 13.58
CA ALA A 475 -11.16 -20.48 13.01
C ALA A 475 -11.44 -20.65 11.52
N LYS A 476 -12.53 -20.05 11.05
CA LYS A 476 -12.93 -20.10 9.64
C LYS A 476 -12.08 -19.17 8.77
N TYR A 477 -11.85 -17.95 9.23
CA TYR A 477 -11.08 -16.93 8.53
C TYR A 477 -9.88 -16.47 9.36
N TRP A 478 -8.67 -16.61 8.79
CA TRP A 478 -7.43 -16.11 9.38
C TRP A 478 -7.02 -14.80 8.71
N VAL A 479 -6.99 -13.71 9.49
CA VAL A 479 -6.82 -12.33 8.96
C VAL A 479 -5.56 -11.69 9.55
N HIS A 480 -4.59 -11.33 8.71
CA HIS A 480 -3.31 -10.80 9.18
C HIS A 480 -2.95 -9.45 8.55
N ASN A 481 -2.57 -8.47 9.38
CA ASN A 481 -2.10 -7.18 8.89
C ASN A 481 -0.60 -7.19 8.53
N GLY A 482 -0.23 -6.41 7.51
CA GLY A 482 1.15 -6.25 7.05
C GLY A 482 2.03 -5.52 8.06
N PHE A 483 3.35 -5.58 7.83
CA PHE A 483 4.36 -4.93 8.67
C PHE A 483 4.45 -3.43 8.45
N ILE A 484 4.96 -2.72 9.47
CA ILE A 484 5.51 -1.37 9.29
C ILE A 484 7.02 -1.48 9.10
N THR A 485 7.52 -0.82 8.06
CA THR A 485 8.94 -0.75 7.71
C THR A 485 9.47 0.67 7.83
N ILE A 486 10.75 0.83 8.16
CA ILE A 486 11.48 2.10 8.16
C ILE A 486 12.78 1.87 7.40
N ASP A 487 13.04 2.71 6.40
CA ASP A 487 14.13 2.54 5.45
C ASP A 487 14.13 1.16 4.78
N LYS A 488 12.93 0.62 4.51
CA LYS A 488 12.69 -0.75 3.99
C LYS A 488 13.10 -1.88 4.95
N GLU A 489 13.54 -1.58 6.16
CA GLU A 489 13.81 -2.57 7.20
C GLU A 489 12.61 -2.73 8.15
N LYS A 490 12.40 -3.94 8.66
CA LYS A 490 11.38 -4.18 9.68
C LYS A 490 11.77 -3.43 10.97
N MET A 491 10.81 -2.72 11.56
CA MET A 491 11.00 -2.09 12.86
C MET A 491 11.39 -3.13 13.92
N SER A 492 12.50 -2.89 14.63
CA SER A 492 12.89 -3.69 15.78
C SER A 492 13.66 -2.86 16.80
N LYS A 493 13.50 -3.19 18.09
CA LYS A 493 14.27 -2.53 19.17
C LYS A 493 15.78 -2.73 18.99
N SER A 494 16.22 -3.86 18.45
CA SER A 494 17.62 -4.18 18.20
C SER A 494 18.28 -3.33 17.11
N LEU A 495 17.50 -2.87 16.13
CA LEU A 495 18.00 -2.00 15.04
C LEU A 495 17.93 -0.51 15.39
N GLY A 496 17.38 -0.15 16.56
CA GLY A 496 17.22 1.25 16.99
C GLY A 496 16.21 2.07 16.17
N ASN A 497 15.56 1.46 15.16
CA ASN A 497 14.57 2.08 14.28
C ASN A 497 13.13 1.96 14.82
N PHE A 498 12.95 2.04 16.14
CA PHE A 498 11.69 1.80 16.83
C PHE A 498 11.12 3.11 17.36
N PHE A 499 9.87 3.42 17.00
CA PHE A 499 9.14 4.59 17.51
C PHE A 499 7.90 4.15 18.27
N THR A 500 7.80 4.60 19.53
CA THR A 500 6.58 4.46 20.33
C THR A 500 5.45 5.29 19.75
N ILE A 501 4.21 4.93 20.08
CA ILE A 501 3.03 5.70 19.68
C ILE A 501 3.14 7.12 20.24
N ARG A 502 3.66 7.28 21.46
CA ARG A 502 3.80 8.57 22.15
C ARG A 502 4.76 9.51 21.45
N GLU A 503 5.93 9.04 21.07
CA GLU A 503 6.93 9.86 20.38
C GLU A 503 6.39 10.44 19.06
N ILE A 504 5.50 9.70 18.38
CA ILE A 504 4.85 10.17 17.16
C ILE A 504 3.71 11.14 17.50
N LEU A 505 2.89 10.81 18.49
CA LEU A 505 1.78 11.64 18.98
C LEU A 505 2.22 12.96 19.65
N ASP A 506 3.50 13.10 19.99
CA ASP A 506 4.09 14.36 20.47
C ASP A 506 4.41 15.34 19.33
N LYS A 507 4.34 14.86 18.08
CA LYS A 507 4.65 15.62 16.86
C LYS A 507 3.46 15.72 15.91
N TYR A 508 2.54 14.76 15.95
CA TYR A 508 1.40 14.65 15.04
C TYR A 508 0.10 14.44 15.80
N ASP A 509 -1.00 14.97 15.25
CA ASP A 509 -2.32 14.66 15.77
C ASP A 509 -2.66 13.16 15.59
N ALA A 510 -3.43 12.60 16.52
CA ALA A 510 -3.74 11.17 16.50
C ALA A 510 -4.55 10.72 15.27
N GLU A 511 -5.39 11.61 14.73
CA GLU A 511 -6.16 11.34 13.52
C GLU A 511 -5.25 11.26 12.28
N VAL A 512 -4.13 12.01 12.26
CA VAL A 512 -3.10 11.90 11.21
C VAL A 512 -2.50 10.51 11.20
N ILE A 513 -2.14 9.98 12.37
CA ILE A 513 -1.57 8.63 12.50
C ILE A 513 -2.59 7.57 12.06
N ARG A 514 -3.85 7.70 12.51
CA ARG A 514 -4.91 6.77 12.12
C ARG A 514 -5.17 6.83 10.61
N PHE A 515 -5.25 8.02 10.04
CA PHE A 515 -5.44 8.23 8.61
C PHE A 515 -4.29 7.61 7.80
N PHE A 516 -3.05 7.83 8.23
CA PHE A 516 -1.84 7.24 7.64
C PHE A 516 -1.92 5.70 7.63
N ILE A 517 -2.27 5.07 8.75
CA ILE A 517 -2.43 3.61 8.84
C ILE A 517 -3.49 3.10 7.85
N LEU A 518 -4.61 3.81 7.73
CA LEU A 518 -5.75 3.41 6.89
C LEU A 518 -5.58 3.76 5.41
N SER A 519 -4.63 4.63 5.07
CA SER A 519 -4.33 5.06 3.69
C SER A 519 -3.66 3.96 2.85
N SER A 520 -3.29 2.84 3.46
CA SER A 520 -2.79 1.65 2.80
C SER A 520 -3.64 0.44 3.14
N HIS A 521 -3.74 -0.51 2.21
CA HIS A 521 -4.45 -1.76 2.45
C HIS A 521 -3.85 -2.51 3.65
N TYR A 522 -4.69 -3.03 4.55
CA TYR A 522 -4.24 -3.56 5.84
C TYR A 522 -3.21 -4.70 5.73
N ARG A 523 -3.26 -5.52 4.66
CA ARG A 523 -2.30 -6.59 4.36
C ARG A 523 -0.95 -6.12 3.79
N SER A 524 -0.90 -4.95 3.16
CA SER A 524 0.32 -4.48 2.48
C SER A 524 1.33 -3.96 3.50
N PRO A 525 2.65 -4.14 3.31
CA PRO A 525 3.62 -3.43 4.15
C PRO A 525 3.41 -1.92 4.01
N ILE A 526 3.59 -1.18 5.10
CA ILE A 526 3.53 0.28 5.13
C ILE A 526 4.94 0.77 5.47
N GLU A 527 5.53 1.52 4.57
CA GLU A 527 6.72 2.30 4.90
C GLU A 527 6.29 3.44 5.84
N PHE A 528 7.07 3.72 6.87
CA PHE A 528 6.86 4.84 7.77
C PHE A 528 7.87 5.92 7.46
N SER A 529 7.39 7.06 6.96
CA SER A 529 8.21 8.25 6.76
C SER A 529 7.50 9.51 7.25
N THR A 530 8.30 10.52 7.60
CA THR A 530 7.82 11.86 7.98
C THR A 530 7.01 12.51 6.85
N GLU A 531 7.43 12.28 5.59
CA GLU A 531 6.77 12.78 4.38
C GLU A 531 5.32 12.27 4.27
N GLN A 532 5.09 10.98 4.51
CA GLN A 532 3.74 10.40 4.45
C GLN A 532 2.83 10.92 5.56
N LEU A 533 3.38 11.26 6.72
CA LEU A 533 2.61 11.89 7.80
C LEU A 533 2.23 13.33 7.44
N TYR A 534 3.09 14.08 6.74
CA TYR A 534 2.74 15.39 6.21
C TYR A 534 1.65 15.30 5.14
N ASP A 535 1.73 14.33 4.22
CA ASP A 535 0.70 14.10 3.22
C ASP A 535 -0.65 13.71 3.86
N ALA A 536 -0.61 12.91 4.92
CA ALA A 536 -1.78 12.55 5.71
C ALA A 536 -2.42 13.76 6.38
N GLU A 537 -1.61 14.63 7.02
CA GLU A 537 -2.09 15.86 7.66
C GLU A 537 -2.68 16.84 6.64
N ALA A 538 -2.02 17.03 5.49
CA ALA A 538 -2.52 17.88 4.40
C ALA A 538 -3.83 17.35 3.79
N SER A 539 -3.99 16.02 3.74
CA SER A 539 -5.23 15.39 3.27
C SER A 539 -6.38 15.62 4.25
N LEU A 540 -6.13 15.47 5.56
CA LEU A 540 -7.11 15.77 6.61
C LEU A 540 -7.52 17.24 6.61
N GLU A 541 -6.55 18.16 6.46
CA GLU A 541 -6.85 19.58 6.36
C GLU A 541 -7.72 19.91 5.14
N ARG A 542 -7.47 19.27 3.99
CA ARG A 542 -8.33 19.43 2.82
C ARG A 542 -9.76 18.97 3.11
N TYR A 543 -9.92 17.86 3.81
CA TYR A 543 -11.23 17.37 4.22
C TYR A 543 -11.93 18.38 5.15
N TYR A 544 -11.28 18.81 6.24
CA TYR A 544 -11.87 19.74 7.21
C TYR A 544 -12.13 21.13 6.62
N SER A 545 -11.27 21.63 5.75
CA SER A 545 -11.52 22.83 4.94
C SER A 545 -12.77 22.68 4.07
N THR A 546 -13.01 21.50 3.48
CA THR A 546 -14.22 21.24 2.68
C THR A 546 -15.47 21.24 3.54
N VAL A 547 -15.41 20.61 4.71
CA VAL A 547 -16.50 20.64 5.69
C VAL A 547 -16.83 22.08 6.12
N ALA A 548 -15.81 22.91 6.39
CA ALA A 548 -16.01 24.32 6.72
C ALA A 548 -16.74 25.08 5.61
N ARG A 549 -16.40 24.82 4.34
CA ARG A 549 -17.09 25.43 3.19
C ARG A 549 -18.55 24.96 3.08
N CYS A 550 -18.84 23.69 3.39
CA CYS A 550 -20.21 23.18 3.45
C CYS A 550 -21.01 23.87 4.56
N ASP A 551 -20.44 24.03 5.75
CA ASP A 551 -21.08 24.72 6.89
C ASP A 551 -21.37 26.20 6.56
N ASP A 552 -20.42 26.90 5.91
CA ASP A 552 -20.63 28.26 5.42
C ASP A 552 -21.79 28.33 4.42
N PHE A 553 -21.82 27.40 3.46
CA PHE A 553 -22.85 27.34 2.44
C PHE A 553 -24.24 27.11 3.05
N LEU A 554 -24.34 26.21 4.03
CA LEU A 554 -25.60 25.90 4.71
C LEU A 554 -26.06 27.02 5.65
N SER A 555 -25.14 27.82 6.21
CA SER A 555 -25.46 28.97 7.07
C SER A 555 -25.87 30.22 6.29
N TYR A 556 -25.27 30.43 5.12
CA TYR A 556 -25.59 31.53 4.20
C TYR A 556 -26.03 30.94 2.85
N ALA A 557 -27.30 30.54 2.74
CA ALA A 557 -27.89 30.10 1.48
C ALA A 557 -28.65 31.26 0.80
N PRO A 558 -28.00 32.17 0.05
CA PRO A 558 -28.71 33.20 -0.68
C PRO A 558 -29.57 32.55 -1.76
N ASP A 559 -30.88 32.77 -1.73
CA ASP A 559 -31.75 32.41 -2.86
C ASP A 559 -31.56 33.44 -3.97
N THR A 560 -30.66 33.14 -4.91
CA THR A 560 -30.37 34.03 -6.04
C THR A 560 -31.27 33.77 -7.25
N GLY A 561 -32.20 32.80 -7.17
CA GLY A 561 -33.08 32.41 -8.27
C GLY A 561 -32.38 31.78 -9.48
N LYS A 562 -31.06 31.56 -9.45
CA LYS A 562 -30.30 30.93 -10.54
C LYS A 562 -30.39 29.40 -10.48
N LYS A 563 -30.99 28.80 -11.50
CA LYS A 563 -30.93 27.35 -11.75
C LYS A 563 -29.51 26.98 -12.16
N ILE A 564 -28.80 26.25 -11.29
CA ILE A 564 -27.47 25.70 -11.56
C ILE A 564 -27.62 24.18 -11.78
N PRO A 565 -26.80 23.55 -12.64
CA PRO A 565 -26.88 22.12 -12.88
C PRO A 565 -26.57 21.33 -11.59
N VAL A 566 -27.62 20.75 -10.98
CA VAL A 566 -27.53 19.91 -9.78
C VAL A 566 -27.27 18.43 -10.11
N ALA A 567 -27.52 18.04 -11.36
CA ALA A 567 -27.53 16.64 -11.79
C ALA A 567 -26.17 15.92 -11.67
N GLU A 568 -25.05 16.65 -11.82
CA GLU A 568 -23.72 16.05 -11.75
C GLU A 568 -23.38 15.59 -10.33
N LEU A 569 -23.51 16.47 -9.33
CA LEU A 569 -23.27 16.11 -7.92
C LEU A 569 -24.30 15.10 -7.42
N GLU A 570 -25.56 15.22 -7.84
CA GLU A 570 -26.60 14.25 -7.50
C GLU A 570 -26.22 12.82 -7.94
N SER A 571 -25.76 12.66 -9.20
CA SER A 571 -25.32 11.35 -9.70
C SER A 571 -24.08 10.81 -8.96
N VAL A 572 -23.17 11.69 -8.52
CA VAL A 572 -22.01 11.27 -7.71
C VAL A 572 -22.46 10.77 -6.34
N LEU A 573 -23.35 11.51 -5.67
CA LEU A 573 -23.88 11.15 -4.36
C LEU A 573 -24.67 9.84 -4.40
N GLU A 574 -25.47 9.61 -5.45
CA GLU A 574 -26.21 8.35 -5.63
C GLU A 574 -25.31 7.11 -5.67
N LYS A 575 -24.08 7.24 -6.18
CA LYS A 575 -23.13 6.12 -6.35
C LYS A 575 -22.09 6.03 -5.25
N PHE A 576 -21.95 7.08 -4.42
CA PHE A 576 -20.86 7.18 -3.47
C PHE A 576 -20.87 6.06 -2.43
N MET A 577 -22.03 5.81 -1.82
CA MET A 577 -22.15 4.75 -0.80
C MET A 577 -21.89 3.36 -1.41
N ASP A 578 -22.32 3.11 -2.65
CA ASP A 578 -22.01 1.88 -3.36
C ASP A 578 -20.49 1.73 -3.55
N LYS A 579 -19.81 2.77 -4.02
CA LYS A 579 -18.33 2.76 -4.19
C LYS A 579 -17.60 2.55 -2.87
N PHE A 580 -18.06 3.18 -1.78
CA PHE A 580 -17.48 3.01 -0.45
C PHE A 580 -17.66 1.57 0.04
N GLU A 581 -18.88 1.04 -0.06
CA GLU A 581 -19.17 -0.33 0.34
C GLU A 581 -18.47 -1.35 -0.55
N ASP A 582 -18.38 -1.15 -1.86
CA ASP A 582 -17.65 -2.06 -2.75
C ASP A 582 -16.17 -2.15 -2.37
N ALA A 583 -15.54 -1.03 -2.02
CA ALA A 583 -14.17 -1.01 -1.54
C ALA A 583 -14.01 -1.76 -0.21
N MET A 584 -14.92 -1.54 0.74
CA MET A 584 -14.84 -2.17 2.05
C MET A 584 -15.28 -3.65 2.04
N ASP A 585 -16.25 -4.02 1.19
CA ASP A 585 -16.67 -5.39 0.91
C ASP A 585 -15.53 -6.17 0.23
N ASP A 586 -14.67 -5.50 -0.55
CA ASP A 586 -13.46 -6.11 -1.10
C ASP A 586 -12.31 -6.13 -0.08
N ASP A 587 -12.43 -7.02 0.92
CA ASP A 587 -11.37 -7.28 1.90
C ASP A 587 -10.95 -6.04 2.70
N PHE A 588 -11.93 -5.23 3.12
CA PHE A 588 -11.71 -4.05 3.95
C PHE A 588 -10.70 -3.06 3.34
N ASN A 589 -10.80 -2.80 2.03
CA ASN A 589 -9.85 -1.95 1.32
C ASN A 589 -10.05 -0.46 1.66
N THR A 590 -9.53 -0.05 2.82
CA THR A 590 -9.62 1.32 3.33
C THR A 590 -8.90 2.34 2.44
N ALA A 591 -7.83 1.94 1.76
CA ALA A 591 -7.11 2.82 0.84
C ALA A 591 -8.00 3.25 -0.34
N LEU A 592 -8.71 2.29 -0.94
CA LEU A 592 -9.67 2.58 -2.02
C LEU A 592 -10.89 3.34 -1.50
N ALA A 593 -11.40 2.97 -0.32
CA ALA A 593 -12.51 3.67 0.32
C ALA A 593 -12.17 5.16 0.58
N ILE A 594 -10.98 5.44 1.13
CA ILE A 594 -10.46 6.81 1.32
C ILE A 594 -10.30 7.52 -0.03
N GLY A 595 -9.81 6.84 -1.07
CA GLY A 595 -9.75 7.38 -2.42
C GLY A 595 -11.11 7.87 -2.93
N ASN A 596 -12.17 7.07 -2.73
CA ASN A 596 -13.54 7.45 -3.06
C ASN A 596 -14.05 8.62 -2.21
N ILE A 597 -13.70 8.70 -0.92
CA ILE A 597 -14.03 9.84 -0.05
C ILE A 597 -13.42 11.13 -0.62
N PHE A 598 -12.15 11.11 -1.02
CA PHE A 598 -11.50 12.30 -1.58
C PHE A 598 -11.95 12.65 -3.01
N GLU A 599 -12.48 11.68 -3.77
CA GLU A 599 -13.22 11.97 -5.01
C GLU A 599 -14.48 12.78 -4.69
N LEU A 600 -15.27 12.37 -3.68
CA LEU A 600 -16.44 13.13 -3.24
C LEU A 600 -16.07 14.52 -2.71
N VAL A 601 -15.01 14.64 -1.90
CA VAL A 601 -14.48 15.93 -1.42
C VAL A 601 -14.20 16.88 -2.60
N ARG A 602 -13.60 16.36 -3.69
CA ARG A 602 -13.30 17.15 -4.88
C ARG A 602 -14.57 17.63 -5.59
N GLU A 603 -15.53 16.73 -5.80
CA GLU A 603 -16.78 17.08 -6.50
C GLU A 603 -17.65 18.04 -5.68
N VAL A 604 -17.66 17.91 -4.34
CA VAL A 604 -18.31 18.89 -3.45
C VAL A 604 -17.67 20.27 -3.58
N ASN A 605 -16.34 20.35 -3.54
CA ASN A 605 -15.65 21.63 -3.71
C ASN A 605 -15.94 22.28 -5.07
N LYS A 606 -15.86 21.49 -6.15
CA LYS A 606 -16.19 21.93 -7.52
C LYS A 606 -17.63 22.44 -7.60
N PHE A 607 -18.58 21.74 -6.98
CA PHE A 607 -19.97 22.19 -6.91
C PHE A 607 -20.11 23.52 -6.15
N LEU A 608 -19.44 23.68 -5.01
CA LEU A 608 -19.45 24.92 -4.24
C LEU A 608 -18.80 26.10 -5.00
N ASP A 609 -17.78 25.84 -5.82
CA ASP A 609 -17.12 26.86 -6.66
C ASP A 609 -18.06 27.44 -7.74
N LEU A 610 -19.08 26.69 -8.17
CA LEU A 610 -20.14 27.17 -9.07
C LEU A 610 -21.10 28.15 -8.39
N LYS A 611 -20.95 28.37 -7.07
CA LYS A 611 -21.83 29.22 -6.24
C LYS A 611 -23.30 28.83 -6.37
N PRO A 612 -23.66 27.57 -6.05
CA PRO A 612 -25.01 27.06 -6.16
C PRO A 612 -25.96 27.84 -5.24
N SER A 613 -27.26 27.79 -5.51
CA SER A 613 -28.26 28.43 -4.65
C SER A 613 -29.59 27.69 -4.66
N GLY A 614 -30.41 27.93 -3.64
CA GLY A 614 -31.74 27.33 -3.49
C GLY A 614 -31.77 26.00 -2.74
N GLN A 615 -32.98 25.52 -2.46
CA GLN A 615 -33.22 24.37 -1.59
C GLN A 615 -32.62 23.06 -2.09
N ALA A 616 -32.61 22.82 -3.41
CA ALA A 616 -32.03 21.62 -4.00
C ALA A 616 -30.52 21.52 -3.74
N ALA A 617 -29.78 22.63 -3.85
CA ALA A 617 -28.36 22.66 -3.54
C ALA A 617 -28.09 22.41 -2.05
N ASN A 618 -28.89 23.00 -1.16
CA ASN A 618 -28.81 22.75 0.28
C ASN A 618 -29.04 21.26 0.61
N ALA A 619 -30.03 20.64 -0.04
CA ALA A 619 -30.32 19.22 0.16
C ALA A 619 -29.15 18.33 -0.29
N LEU A 620 -28.49 18.64 -1.41
CA LEU A 620 -27.32 17.90 -1.88
C LEU A 620 -26.11 18.05 -0.94
N ILE A 621 -25.81 19.26 -0.47
CA ILE A 621 -24.71 19.47 0.48
C ILE A 621 -25.00 18.78 1.80
N LYS A 622 -26.24 18.84 2.30
CA LYS A 622 -26.64 18.10 3.51
C LYS A 622 -26.47 16.59 3.32
N LYS A 623 -26.89 16.05 2.18
CA LYS A 623 -26.70 14.63 1.83
C LYS A 623 -25.21 14.25 1.78
N ALA A 624 -24.35 15.09 1.23
CA ALA A 624 -22.90 14.88 1.23
C ALA A 624 -22.32 14.87 2.65
N MET A 625 -22.75 15.80 3.51
CA MET A 625 -22.35 15.86 4.92
C MET A 625 -22.80 14.62 5.71
N ASP A 626 -24.02 14.13 5.49
CA ASP A 626 -24.53 12.90 6.12
C ASP A 626 -23.73 11.67 5.66
N MET A 627 -23.33 11.61 4.39
CA MET A 627 -22.45 10.57 3.85
C MET A 627 -21.05 10.63 4.47
N PHE A 628 -20.45 11.83 4.56
CA PHE A 628 -19.15 12.03 5.21
C PHE A 628 -19.17 11.58 6.67
N LYS A 629 -20.23 11.90 7.41
CA LYS A 629 -20.43 11.43 8.78
C LYS A 629 -20.48 9.90 8.84
N THR A 630 -21.27 9.27 7.96
CA THR A 630 -21.44 7.81 7.94
C THR A 630 -20.11 7.09 7.71
N VAL A 631 -19.35 7.49 6.68
CA VAL A 631 -18.03 6.87 6.39
C VAL A 631 -17.00 7.20 7.47
N GLY A 632 -17.08 8.39 8.07
CA GLY A 632 -16.25 8.82 9.19
C GLY A 632 -16.46 7.98 10.45
N GLU A 633 -17.71 7.62 10.76
CA GLU A 633 -18.05 6.73 11.90
C GLU A 633 -17.49 5.30 11.71
N VAL A 634 -17.57 4.77 10.49
CA VAL A 634 -17.05 3.44 10.13
C VAL A 634 -15.53 3.38 10.27
N LEU A 635 -14.83 4.36 9.68
CA LEU A 635 -13.36 4.41 9.72
C LEU A 635 -12.81 5.00 11.03
N ASN A 636 -13.69 5.58 11.85
CA ASN A 636 -13.36 6.45 12.98
C ASN A 636 -12.35 7.55 12.60
N LEU A 637 -12.62 8.18 11.46
CA LEU A 637 -11.95 9.36 10.93
C LEU A 637 -12.99 10.46 10.77
N PHE A 638 -12.56 11.71 10.60
CA PHE A 638 -13.43 12.81 10.17
C PHE A 638 -14.55 13.19 11.16
N ASN A 639 -14.38 12.85 12.43
CA ASN A 639 -15.42 12.99 13.46
C ASN A 639 -15.37 14.33 14.21
N ARG A 640 -14.46 15.23 13.84
CA ARG A 640 -14.30 16.55 14.46
C ARG A 640 -14.99 17.64 13.64
N THR A 641 -15.21 18.79 14.25
CA THR A 641 -15.52 20.01 13.50
C THR A 641 -14.23 20.65 12.95
N PRO A 642 -14.30 21.49 11.90
CA PRO A 642 -13.13 22.23 11.42
C PRO A 642 -12.47 23.07 12.52
N ALA A 643 -13.24 23.62 13.46
CA ALA A 643 -12.70 24.37 14.60
C ALA A 643 -11.91 23.46 15.55
N GLN A 644 -12.46 22.29 15.92
CA GLN A 644 -11.78 21.31 16.76
C GLN A 644 -10.47 20.83 16.13
N TRP A 645 -10.48 20.55 14.83
CA TRP A 645 -9.29 20.19 14.07
C TRP A 645 -8.18 21.23 14.21
N ASN A 646 -8.50 22.52 13.99
CA ASN A 646 -7.53 23.61 14.14
C ASN A 646 -7.03 23.79 15.58
N ILE A 647 -7.90 23.64 16.59
CA ILE A 647 -7.52 23.70 18.01
C ILE A 647 -6.54 22.58 18.36
N ASP A 648 -6.78 21.37 17.86
CA ASP A 648 -5.89 20.24 18.13
C ASP A 648 -4.56 20.37 17.39
N LEU A 649 -4.55 20.97 16.19
CA LEU A 649 -3.32 21.35 15.48
C LEU A 649 -2.48 22.38 16.24
N LEU A 650 -3.09 23.35 16.95
CA LEU A 650 -2.34 24.27 17.83
C LEU A 650 -1.55 23.48 18.89
N ARG A 651 -2.17 22.43 19.46
CA ARG A 651 -1.56 21.59 20.49
C ARG A 651 -0.47 20.68 19.93
N SER A 652 -0.77 19.94 18.85
CA SER A 652 0.18 18.98 18.27
C SER A 652 1.41 19.66 17.67
N LYS A 653 1.23 20.83 17.02
CA LYS A 653 2.33 21.64 16.48
C LYS A 653 2.96 22.58 17.51
N LYS A 654 2.49 22.57 18.77
CA LYS A 654 3.02 23.38 19.89
C LYS A 654 3.05 24.88 19.58
N ILE A 655 2.03 25.39 18.90
CA ILE A 655 1.89 26.82 18.59
C ILE A 655 1.55 27.55 19.90
N PRO A 656 2.31 28.58 20.31
CA PRO A 656 2.14 29.26 21.60
C PRO A 656 1.02 30.31 21.53
N LEU A 657 -0.16 29.90 21.07
CA LEU A 657 -1.38 30.72 21.02
C LEU A 657 -2.58 29.87 21.43
N THR A 658 -3.44 30.47 22.24
CA THR A 658 -4.78 29.94 22.55
C THR A 658 -5.81 30.44 21.54
N GLU A 659 -6.93 29.73 21.42
CA GLU A 659 -8.05 30.17 20.59
C GLU A 659 -8.52 31.58 20.98
N SER A 660 -8.59 31.88 22.28
CA SER A 660 -8.99 33.20 22.78
C SER A 660 -8.05 34.31 22.31
N GLU A 661 -6.74 34.10 22.37
CA GLU A 661 -5.75 35.09 21.93
C GLU A 661 -5.83 35.35 20.42
N ILE A 662 -6.11 34.30 19.62
CA ILE A 662 -6.34 34.44 18.18
C ILE A 662 -7.60 35.28 17.93
N GLN A 663 -8.70 35.00 18.63
CA GLN A 663 -9.95 35.76 18.51
C GLN A 663 -9.78 37.23 18.92
N ASP A 664 -9.05 37.51 20.00
CA ASP A 664 -8.75 38.89 20.44
C ASP A 664 -7.96 39.65 19.36
N LYS A 665 -6.97 38.99 18.71
CA LYS A 665 -6.22 39.57 17.60
C LYS A 665 -7.10 39.82 16.38
N ILE A 666 -8.01 38.91 16.05
CA ILE A 666 -9.00 39.10 14.97
C ILE A 666 -9.90 40.31 15.26
N GLN A 667 -10.34 40.49 16.51
CA GLN A 667 -11.15 41.64 16.90
C GLN A 667 -10.35 42.95 16.80
N GLN A 668 -9.11 42.97 17.29
CA GLN A 668 -8.22 44.13 17.16
C GLN A 668 -7.98 44.50 15.69
N ARG A 669 -7.78 43.50 14.83
CA ARG A 669 -7.64 43.70 13.37
C ARG A 669 -8.92 44.25 12.76
N THR A 670 -10.08 43.77 13.20
CA THR A 670 -11.38 44.25 12.74
C THR A 670 -11.58 45.73 13.08
N ILE A 671 -11.25 46.14 14.31
CA ILE A 671 -11.29 47.54 14.75
C ILE A 671 -10.31 48.40 13.92
N ALA A 672 -9.09 47.91 13.66
CA ALA A 672 -8.13 48.62 12.83
C ALA A 672 -8.67 48.85 11.40
N ARG A 673 -9.28 47.83 10.78
CA ARG A 673 -9.93 47.95 9.46
C ARG A 673 -11.10 48.94 9.46
N GLN A 674 -11.93 48.94 10.50
CA GLN A 674 -13.04 49.89 10.66
C GLN A 674 -12.52 51.34 10.75
N ASN A 675 -11.40 51.54 11.45
CA ASN A 675 -10.73 52.84 11.57
C ASN A 675 -9.86 53.19 10.35
N LYS A 676 -9.84 52.36 9.30
CA LYS A 676 -8.98 52.47 8.10
C LYS A 676 -7.47 52.48 8.40
N ASP A 677 -7.07 51.91 9.54
CA ASP A 677 -5.68 51.68 9.92
C ASP A 677 -5.18 50.37 9.30
N TRP A 678 -4.86 50.43 8.01
CA TRP A 678 -4.42 49.26 7.23
C TRP A 678 -3.07 48.73 7.71
N ALA A 679 -2.16 49.62 8.12
CA ALA A 679 -0.84 49.24 8.61
C ALA A 679 -0.93 48.35 9.86
N LYS A 680 -1.77 48.73 10.83
CA LYS A 680 -2.00 47.91 12.03
C LYS A 680 -2.73 46.61 11.71
N ALA A 681 -3.71 46.64 10.79
CA ALA A 681 -4.43 45.44 10.38
C ALA A 681 -3.50 44.40 9.70
N ASP A 682 -2.58 44.86 8.86
CA ASP A 682 -1.60 44.03 8.16
C ASP A 682 -0.51 43.52 9.12
N ALA A 683 -0.08 44.34 10.09
CA ALA A 683 0.85 43.90 11.12
C ALA A 683 0.28 42.75 11.96
N ILE A 684 -1.00 42.81 12.35
CA ILE A 684 -1.66 41.73 13.10
C ILE A 684 -1.77 40.45 12.24
N ARG A 685 -2.16 40.58 10.96
CA ARG A 685 -2.22 39.42 10.05
C ARG A 685 -0.84 38.77 9.92
N LYS A 686 0.21 39.58 9.75
CA LYS A 686 1.59 39.09 9.61
C LYS A 686 2.07 38.39 10.89
N GLU A 687 1.78 38.94 12.07
CA GLU A 687 2.14 38.32 13.35
C GLU A 687 1.50 36.94 13.52
N LEU A 688 0.25 36.79 13.11
CA LEU A 688 -0.46 35.51 13.14
C LEU A 688 0.11 34.52 12.11
N ASP A 689 0.38 34.98 10.89
CA ASP A 689 0.95 34.16 9.81
C ASP A 689 2.37 33.65 10.18
N GLU A 690 3.21 34.51 10.77
CA GLU A 690 4.54 34.15 11.30
C GLU A 690 4.47 33.08 12.41
N LYS A 691 3.33 32.97 13.11
CA LYS A 691 3.05 31.94 14.12
C LYS A 691 2.32 30.72 13.55
N GLY A 692 2.14 30.65 12.23
CA GLY A 692 1.48 29.56 11.53
C GLY A 692 -0.05 29.64 11.54
N ILE A 693 -0.64 30.83 11.72
CA ILE A 693 -2.09 31.05 11.70
C ILE A 693 -2.50 31.87 10.48
N ILE A 694 -3.31 31.27 9.61
CA ILE A 694 -3.85 31.89 8.41
C ILE A 694 -5.21 32.50 8.73
N LEU A 695 -5.41 33.78 8.37
CA LEU A 695 -6.70 34.46 8.49
C LEU A 695 -7.47 34.49 7.16
N GLU A 696 -8.70 33.97 7.18
CA GLU A 696 -9.62 33.93 6.04
C GLU A 696 -10.75 34.95 6.23
N ASP A 697 -10.71 36.04 5.45
CA ASP A 697 -11.75 37.08 5.51
C ASP A 697 -13.02 36.60 4.76
N LYS A 698 -14.15 36.51 5.46
CA LYS A 698 -15.48 36.27 4.90
C LYS A 698 -16.28 37.58 4.87
N LYS A 699 -17.52 37.54 4.37
CA LYS A 699 -18.35 38.74 4.15
C LYS A 699 -18.72 39.45 5.46
N ASP A 700 -18.95 38.68 6.51
CA ASP A 700 -19.48 39.08 7.82
C ASP A 700 -18.51 38.80 8.99
N ARG A 701 -17.51 37.94 8.79
CA ARG A 701 -16.56 37.50 9.81
C ARG A 701 -15.16 37.26 9.25
N THR A 702 -14.17 37.10 10.12
CA THR A 702 -12.84 36.60 9.78
C THR A 702 -12.63 35.28 10.52
N ASP A 703 -12.43 34.21 9.76
CA ASP A 703 -12.10 32.89 10.33
C ASP A 703 -10.58 32.67 10.31
N TRP A 704 -10.12 31.62 10.97
CA TRP A 704 -8.71 31.28 11.04
C TRP A 704 -8.49 29.78 10.90
N LYS A 705 -7.29 29.41 10.45
CA LYS A 705 -6.81 28.03 10.42
C LYS A 705 -5.31 27.93 10.69
N VAL A 706 -4.87 26.76 11.13
CA VAL A 706 -3.46 26.44 11.33
C VAL A 706 -2.83 26.08 9.99
N LYS A 707 -1.64 26.57 9.73
CA LYS A 707 -0.84 26.25 8.55
C LYS A 707 -0.28 24.83 8.69
N VAL A 708 -0.56 23.97 7.71
CA VAL A 708 -0.18 22.54 7.75
C VAL A 708 1.22 22.28 7.18
N ASN A 709 1.64 23.03 6.15
CA ASN A 709 2.96 22.93 5.52
C ASN A 709 3.73 24.25 5.62
N GLU A 710 5.07 24.22 5.72
CA GLU A 710 5.92 25.43 5.63
C GLU A 710 5.88 26.08 4.24
#